data_AF-A0A1D3LUH6-F1
#
_entry.id   AF-A0A1D3LUH6-F1
#
_cell.length_a   1.000
_cell.length_b   1.000
_cell.length_c   1.000
_cell.angle_alpha   90.00
_cell.angle_beta   90.00
_cell.angle_gamma   90.00
#
_symmetry.space_group_name_H-M   'P 1'
#
loop_
_entity.id
_entity.type
_entity.pdbx_description
1 polymer ?
#
loop_
_entity_poly.entity_id
_entity_poly.type
_entity_poly.pdbx_seq_one_letter_code
_entity_poly.pdbx_strand_id
1 'polypeptide(L)'
;MPTNSFTKLFLASLCTFSVSQVWGKEYFNGVLSQKLSVLLQCNFISYYNAKAGGPNPNAFLDFVEEPEQFHWFVDNYLSVPFKVPQHLSFNNEHDFKPCLKKKWVPEFLKEYEEPDISYLAKTLDNEQRHYYKDTFGDIEPVGKYTIFEVKEFDSYCILPPLVQTNIRDKNNKEYLSFQMDKTDYQIYLEVVGSKLSSMKHLCANMEYSEKKEIVKAITEGNNENSFKLICPSYYLKLHYNKECKSKDNILSCIDDHIKNSCLNSTKDDDNPNICYYLINLFNSLRDYQIEYFHKFLTTNELNLVKPRDPWVKPLFKVYSRKDLGNPKKNILPDVFKELEPKNKIYFSFSAGISSDSNYVDNTQTNFKLSKKKSNIFVDAFQNVFSIFKRKSPSISYVSVKELSHKIGDFSFKTPKAPIKCTSVKKSLDLSIEVDIFKVAGVENICNVIEKYALTKDSDFKKASKDKKLEKLDQIHKGFHIECILISTHIEAYNLIRQYLNLENVLSLVRYTSLYLHKFFKTVTSLKTHFLYNNMNALKYARSCGAAVLHIPSVLYRRNLYVPETFLSLYLGLSNLVLSNPSSPFFEYSIMDFFTSYFNKGSKKFIYYFISVISILHINRYYYEQIYCHHNKYFEALKSKMIHPEIVNNIIEKIKSILNTSRYSKMLELYNKIEDNTLFDYNEMVKILKDFDKFAQNKDVQERAQQQIDNEEKPEIKTLEDMAKFNEEWIPKFDPTSVPYDDKDQPKPNPNIKFDENIRSDDNLTLADRDKELELELYRYIGTLNENKTASDSGSKTASDSGSKTASDSGSKTASNSGSKTAFNSGSKTASNSGSKTELAFDEKVKPSDTEEIKTASKEYLNRLSTEDNNDDDETKGSYTNEEDNAPASEPYTDEDKNLL
;
A
#
# COMPACT_ATOMS: atom_id res chain seq x y z
N MET A 1 40.17 -77.73 9.41
CA MET A 1 38.90 -77.00 9.18
C MET A 1 38.18 -76.91 10.51
N PRO A 2 37.48 -75.81 10.90
CA PRO A 2 37.30 -74.48 10.29
C PRO A 2 37.81 -73.35 11.22
N THR A 3 37.38 -72.10 10.98
CA THR A 3 37.55 -70.83 11.75
C THR A 3 38.63 -69.86 11.26
N ASN A 4 38.23 -68.92 10.38
CA ASN A 4 38.63 -67.50 10.40
C ASN A 4 37.99 -66.69 9.25
N SER A 5 36.67 -66.81 9.07
CA SER A 5 35.92 -65.94 8.14
C SER A 5 35.18 -64.80 8.86
N PHE A 6 34.78 -65.00 10.12
CA PHE A 6 33.98 -64.00 10.86
C PHE A 6 34.76 -62.80 11.38
N THR A 7 36.06 -62.93 11.69
CA THR A 7 36.89 -61.83 12.22
C THR A 7 37.30 -60.82 11.14
N LYS A 8 37.48 -61.24 9.88
CA LYS A 8 37.75 -60.32 8.76
C LYS A 8 36.52 -59.52 8.33
N LEU A 9 35.33 -60.11 8.46
CA LEU A 9 34.07 -59.42 8.13
C LEU A 9 33.68 -58.38 9.20
N PHE A 10 34.07 -58.59 10.46
CA PHE A 10 33.86 -57.59 11.52
C PHE A 10 34.82 -56.40 11.42
N LEU A 11 36.09 -56.62 11.06
CA LEU A 11 37.07 -55.53 10.90
C LEU A 11 36.84 -54.69 9.61
N ALA A 12 36.31 -55.29 8.53
CA ALA A 12 35.90 -54.53 7.34
C ALA A 12 34.60 -53.72 7.56
N SER A 13 33.73 -54.17 8.47
CA SER A 13 32.51 -53.42 8.86
C SER A 13 32.83 -52.24 9.79
N LEU A 14 33.84 -52.35 10.67
CA LEU A 14 34.26 -51.25 11.55
C LEU A 14 35.02 -50.11 10.84
N CYS A 15 35.65 -50.39 9.69
CA CYS A 15 36.24 -49.35 8.83
C CYS A 15 35.26 -48.72 7.82
N THR A 16 34.02 -49.22 7.72
CA THR A 16 32.95 -48.61 6.90
C THR A 16 31.82 -48.00 7.74
N PHE A 17 31.83 -48.21 9.07
CA PHE A 17 30.90 -47.59 10.03
C PHE A 17 31.52 -46.52 10.95
N SER A 18 32.74 -46.04 10.65
CA SER A 18 33.35 -44.89 11.34
C SER A 18 32.97 -43.52 10.74
N VAL A 19 32.11 -43.48 9.71
CA VAL A 19 31.39 -42.26 9.29
C VAL A 19 29.92 -42.36 9.70
N SER A 20 29.67 -42.91 10.89
CA SER A 20 28.43 -42.68 11.60
C SER A 20 28.46 -41.24 12.10
N GLN A 21 28.01 -40.33 11.22
CA GLN A 21 27.29 -39.10 11.59
C GLN A 21 27.76 -38.44 12.89
N VAL A 22 28.92 -37.79 12.84
CA VAL A 22 29.06 -36.56 13.62
C VAL A 22 28.06 -35.59 12.98
N TRP A 23 26.93 -35.37 13.65
CA TRP A 23 25.90 -34.41 13.26
C TRP A 23 26.48 -32.98 13.17
N GLY A 24 27.10 -32.68 12.04
CA GLY A 24 27.46 -31.34 11.59
C GLY A 24 26.91 -31.16 10.18
N LYS A 25 26.39 -29.98 9.87
CA LYS A 25 26.04 -29.63 8.48
C LYS A 25 27.33 -29.60 7.66
N GLU A 26 27.25 -29.88 6.36
CA GLU A 26 28.42 -29.81 5.49
C GLU A 26 28.86 -28.35 5.30
N TYR A 27 30.16 -28.09 5.18
CA TYR A 27 30.64 -26.77 4.80
C TYR A 27 30.35 -26.54 3.31
N PHE A 28 29.77 -25.39 2.98
CA PHE A 28 29.46 -25.06 1.59
C PHE A 28 30.74 -24.79 0.78
N ASN A 29 31.07 -25.70 -0.13
CA ASN A 29 32.27 -25.66 -0.95
C ASN A 29 32.10 -24.89 -2.28
N GLY A 30 30.95 -24.25 -2.51
CA GLY A 30 30.66 -23.53 -3.75
C GLY A 30 29.93 -24.34 -4.82
N VAL A 31 29.57 -25.61 -4.55
CA VAL A 31 28.76 -26.44 -5.46
C VAL A 31 27.42 -26.76 -4.81
N LEU A 32 26.33 -26.54 -5.54
CA LEU A 32 24.99 -26.86 -5.08
C LEU A 32 24.64 -28.33 -5.34
N SER A 33 23.94 -28.96 -4.40
CA SER A 33 23.34 -30.27 -4.65
C SER A 33 22.33 -30.22 -5.81
N GLN A 34 22.16 -31.33 -6.53
CA GLN A 34 21.25 -31.39 -7.68
C GLN A 34 19.83 -30.91 -7.34
N LYS A 35 19.36 -31.23 -6.13
CA LYS A 35 18.06 -30.79 -5.63
C LYS A 35 17.97 -29.27 -5.47
N LEU A 36 19.01 -28.64 -4.93
CA LEU A 36 19.07 -27.18 -4.76
C LEU A 36 19.28 -26.46 -6.09
N SER A 37 20.06 -27.03 -7.02
CA SER A 37 20.24 -26.51 -8.37
C SER A 37 18.91 -26.48 -9.15
N VAL A 38 18.16 -27.59 -9.17
CA VAL A 38 16.83 -27.64 -9.82
C VAL A 38 15.87 -26.61 -9.21
N LEU A 39 15.86 -26.48 -7.88
CA LEU A 39 15.01 -25.49 -7.22
C LEU A 39 15.44 -24.05 -7.52
N LEU A 40 16.74 -23.78 -7.68
CA LEU A 40 17.28 -22.48 -8.07
C LEU A 40 16.87 -22.14 -9.52
N GLN A 41 17.03 -23.08 -10.45
CA GLN A 41 16.62 -22.93 -11.85
C GLN A 41 15.12 -22.63 -11.98
N CYS A 42 14.25 -23.33 -11.24
CA CYS A 42 12.83 -22.99 -11.17
C CYS A 42 12.59 -21.53 -10.77
N ASN A 43 13.34 -21.03 -9.77
CA ASN A 43 13.23 -19.63 -9.35
C ASN A 43 13.71 -18.65 -10.42
N PHE A 44 14.80 -18.95 -11.14
CA PHE A 44 15.24 -18.15 -12.28
C PHE A 44 14.19 -18.11 -13.39
N ILE A 45 13.65 -19.26 -13.80
CA ILE A 45 12.58 -19.33 -14.81
C ILE A 45 11.39 -18.46 -14.38
N SER A 46 10.95 -18.57 -13.12
CA SER A 46 9.84 -17.76 -12.60
C SER A 46 10.18 -16.27 -12.50
N TYR A 47 11.45 -15.89 -12.41
CA TYR A 47 11.89 -14.51 -12.30
C TYR A 47 11.98 -13.84 -13.67
N TYR A 48 12.68 -14.47 -14.63
CA TYR A 48 12.83 -13.95 -15.99
C TYR A 48 11.49 -13.92 -16.74
N ASN A 49 10.56 -14.82 -16.42
CA ASN A 49 9.20 -14.85 -16.94
C ASN A 49 8.19 -14.26 -15.93
N ALA A 50 8.52 -13.14 -15.29
CA ALA A 50 7.56 -12.48 -14.39
C ALA A 50 6.39 -11.84 -15.16
N LYS A 51 6.67 -11.26 -16.34
CA LYS A 51 5.68 -10.67 -17.26
C LYS A 51 5.36 -11.62 -18.42
N ALA A 52 4.18 -11.45 -19.01
CA ALA A 52 3.85 -12.13 -20.26
C ALA A 52 4.73 -11.57 -21.41
N GLY A 53 5.15 -12.42 -22.34
CA GLY A 53 6.05 -12.05 -23.44
C GLY A 53 7.37 -12.83 -23.49
N GLY A 54 7.60 -13.73 -22.52
CA GLY A 54 8.79 -14.59 -22.47
C GLY A 54 9.86 -14.08 -21.50
N PRO A 55 11.01 -14.77 -21.42
CA PRO A 55 12.10 -14.36 -20.54
C PRO A 55 12.70 -13.03 -21.02
N ASN A 56 12.96 -12.11 -20.10
CA ASN A 56 13.46 -10.77 -20.44
C ASN A 56 14.96 -10.61 -20.13
N PRO A 57 15.83 -10.31 -21.12
CA PRO A 57 17.27 -10.16 -20.90
C PRO A 57 17.62 -8.98 -19.98
N ASN A 58 16.83 -7.90 -20.01
CA ASN A 58 17.05 -6.72 -19.15
C ASN A 58 16.69 -6.97 -17.67
N ALA A 59 16.26 -8.18 -17.31
CA ALA A 59 15.94 -8.54 -15.94
C ALA A 59 17.16 -9.01 -15.13
N PHE A 60 18.36 -9.10 -15.69
CA PHE A 60 19.54 -9.62 -14.96
C PHE A 60 19.80 -8.86 -13.66
N LEU A 61 19.98 -9.60 -12.55
CA LEU A 61 20.36 -9.04 -11.25
C LEU A 61 21.84 -9.26 -11.01
N ASP A 62 22.59 -8.21 -10.71
CA ASP A 62 24.01 -8.34 -10.36
C ASP A 62 24.15 -8.58 -8.86
N PHE A 63 24.49 -9.81 -8.46
CA PHE A 63 24.58 -10.14 -7.04
C PHE A 63 25.90 -9.71 -6.38
N VAL A 64 26.90 -9.35 -7.18
CA VAL A 64 28.27 -9.06 -6.71
C VAL A 64 28.48 -7.55 -6.61
N GLU A 65 28.23 -6.82 -7.70
CA GLU A 65 28.40 -5.37 -7.75
C GLU A 65 27.24 -4.63 -7.05
N GLU A 66 26.05 -5.23 -6.99
CA GLU A 66 24.85 -4.66 -6.38
C GLU A 66 24.25 -5.61 -5.29
N PRO A 67 24.87 -5.73 -4.10
CA PRO A 67 24.48 -6.70 -3.06
C PRO A 67 23.00 -6.61 -2.61
N GLU A 68 22.39 -5.43 -2.74
CA GLU A 68 20.96 -5.24 -2.45
C GLU A 68 20.04 -6.06 -3.37
N GLN A 69 20.46 -6.29 -4.62
CA GLN A 69 19.71 -7.11 -5.59
C GLN A 69 19.71 -8.57 -5.18
N PHE A 70 20.85 -9.07 -4.67
CA PHE A 70 20.94 -10.40 -4.07
C PHE A 70 20.00 -10.54 -2.87
N HIS A 71 20.03 -9.57 -1.95
CA HIS A 71 19.15 -9.57 -0.78
C HIS A 71 17.67 -9.57 -1.16
N TRP A 72 17.31 -8.81 -2.19
CA TRP A 72 15.96 -8.75 -2.71
C TRP A 72 15.53 -10.07 -3.35
N PHE A 73 16.41 -10.74 -4.11
CA PHE A 73 16.12 -12.02 -4.72
C PHE A 73 15.94 -13.12 -3.67
N VAL A 74 16.75 -13.09 -2.61
CA VAL A 74 16.58 -13.97 -1.45
C VAL A 74 15.19 -13.79 -0.81
N ASP A 75 14.73 -12.54 -0.67
CA ASP A 75 13.45 -12.25 0.00
C ASP A 75 12.23 -12.60 -0.86
N ASN A 76 12.31 -12.35 -2.16
CA ASN A 76 11.17 -12.46 -3.08
C ASN A 76 11.05 -13.82 -3.79
N TYR A 77 12.14 -14.58 -3.87
CA TYR A 77 12.20 -15.86 -4.60
C TYR A 77 12.74 -17.00 -3.72
N LEU A 78 13.93 -16.86 -3.13
CA LEU A 78 14.58 -18.01 -2.47
C LEU A 78 13.97 -18.36 -1.09
N SER A 79 13.42 -17.39 -0.36
CA SER A 79 12.84 -17.60 0.97
C SER A 79 11.33 -17.83 0.99
N VAL A 80 10.68 -17.66 -0.17
CA VAL A 80 9.23 -17.85 -0.32
C VAL A 80 8.91 -19.20 -0.96
N PRO A 81 7.71 -19.77 -0.72
CA PRO A 81 7.31 -21.00 -1.40
C PRO A 81 7.25 -20.76 -2.90
N PHE A 82 7.87 -21.64 -3.68
CA PHE A 82 7.81 -21.58 -5.13
C PHE A 82 6.36 -21.66 -5.63
N LYS A 83 6.01 -20.75 -6.53
CA LYS A 83 4.72 -20.64 -7.20
C LYS A 83 4.95 -20.38 -8.68
N VAL A 84 4.26 -21.14 -9.52
CA VAL A 84 4.31 -21.00 -10.98
C VAL A 84 3.62 -19.71 -11.41
N PRO A 85 4.24 -18.88 -12.28
CA PRO A 85 3.55 -17.76 -12.93
C PRO A 85 2.30 -18.22 -13.67
N GLN A 86 1.20 -17.46 -13.58
CA GLN A 86 -0.11 -17.89 -14.13
C GLN A 86 -0.08 -18.13 -15.65
N HIS A 87 0.73 -17.40 -16.40
CA HIS A 87 0.86 -17.59 -17.84
C HIS A 87 1.71 -18.82 -18.20
N LEU A 88 2.57 -19.29 -17.30
CA LEU A 88 3.38 -20.51 -17.51
C LEU A 88 2.67 -21.78 -17.00
N SER A 89 1.58 -21.67 -16.23
CA SER A 89 0.91 -22.87 -15.69
C SER A 89 0.19 -23.72 -16.75
N PHE A 90 0.00 -23.19 -17.96
CA PHE A 90 -0.65 -23.89 -19.07
C PHE A 90 0.34 -24.44 -20.10
N ASN A 91 1.62 -24.05 -20.04
CA ASN A 91 2.65 -24.47 -20.98
C ASN A 91 3.40 -25.68 -20.40
N ASN A 92 3.45 -26.78 -21.15
CA ASN A 92 4.15 -28.01 -20.75
C ASN A 92 5.69 -27.93 -20.95
N GLU A 93 6.26 -26.75 -21.17
CA GLU A 93 7.68 -26.56 -21.48
C GLU A 93 8.60 -26.83 -20.29
N HIS A 94 8.10 -26.71 -19.06
CA HIS A 94 8.87 -26.90 -17.83
C HIS A 94 8.15 -27.78 -16.81
N ASP A 95 8.84 -28.80 -16.28
CA ASP A 95 8.32 -29.58 -15.16
C ASP A 95 8.58 -28.88 -13.81
N PHE A 96 7.57 -28.16 -13.32
CA PHE A 96 7.65 -27.48 -12.02
C PHE A 96 7.34 -28.39 -10.82
N LYS A 97 6.91 -29.64 -11.02
CA LYS A 97 6.53 -30.55 -9.91
C LYS A 97 7.61 -30.68 -8.84
N PRO A 98 8.93 -30.77 -9.16
CA PRO A 98 9.98 -30.87 -8.15
C PRO A 98 10.10 -29.64 -7.25
N CYS A 99 9.62 -28.48 -7.71
CA CYS A 99 9.83 -27.18 -7.06
C CYS A 99 8.62 -26.71 -6.24
N LEU A 100 7.40 -27.15 -6.58
CA LEU A 100 6.15 -26.67 -5.97
C LEU A 100 6.17 -26.65 -4.44
N LYS A 101 5.80 -25.50 -3.85
CA LYS A 101 5.69 -25.26 -2.40
C LYS A 101 6.99 -25.43 -1.59
N LYS A 102 8.14 -25.65 -2.23
CA LYS A 102 9.45 -25.66 -1.58
C LYS A 102 10.02 -24.25 -1.48
N LYS A 103 10.92 -24.05 -0.51
CA LYS A 103 11.66 -22.80 -0.29
C LYS A 103 13.14 -23.14 -0.41
N TRP A 104 13.92 -22.34 -1.12
CA TRP A 104 15.33 -22.63 -1.37
C TRP A 104 16.19 -22.42 -0.13
N VAL A 105 16.10 -21.25 0.54
CA VAL A 105 16.94 -20.92 1.71
C VAL A 105 16.81 -21.95 2.86
N PRO A 106 15.60 -22.39 3.26
CA PRO A 106 15.47 -23.39 4.31
C PRO A 106 16.01 -24.78 3.92
N GLU A 107 16.02 -25.13 2.64
CA GLU A 107 16.61 -26.39 2.18
C GLU A 107 18.14 -26.28 2.16
N PHE A 108 18.68 -25.14 1.70
CA PHE A 108 20.11 -24.85 1.75
C PHE A 108 20.67 -24.89 3.18
N LEU A 109 20.02 -24.19 4.13
CA LEU A 109 20.44 -24.15 5.53
C LEU A 109 20.21 -25.47 6.30
N LYS A 110 19.51 -26.46 5.73
CA LYS A 110 19.44 -27.81 6.30
C LYS A 110 20.64 -28.65 5.88
N GLU A 111 21.12 -28.44 4.67
CA GLU A 111 22.19 -29.21 4.04
C GLU A 111 23.56 -28.66 4.44
N TYR A 112 23.73 -27.34 4.40
CA TYR A 112 25.02 -26.68 4.64
C TYR A 112 25.04 -25.80 5.89
N GLU A 113 26.23 -25.67 6.49
CA GLU A 113 26.55 -24.59 7.41
C GLU A 113 26.49 -23.26 6.65
N GLU A 114 26.03 -22.19 7.31
CA GLU A 114 25.84 -20.88 6.69
C GLU A 114 27.20 -20.28 6.28
N PRO A 115 27.49 -20.13 4.97
CA PRO A 115 28.76 -19.58 4.51
C PRO A 115 28.79 -18.05 4.64
N ASP A 116 29.96 -17.48 4.36
CA ASP A 116 30.06 -16.05 4.10
C ASP A 116 29.11 -15.64 2.96
N ILE A 117 28.47 -14.48 3.12
CA ILE A 117 27.41 -14.10 2.20
C ILE A 117 27.91 -13.65 0.84
N SER A 118 29.05 -12.97 0.82
CA SER A 118 29.67 -12.53 -0.43
C SER A 118 30.14 -13.76 -1.22
N TYR A 119 30.59 -14.80 -0.52
CA TYR A 119 30.90 -16.08 -1.15
C TYR A 119 29.66 -16.73 -1.78
N LEU A 120 28.54 -16.82 -1.04
CA LEU A 120 27.30 -17.39 -1.58
C LEU A 120 26.74 -16.55 -2.75
N ALA A 121 26.75 -15.23 -2.63
CA ALA A 121 26.29 -14.33 -3.68
C ALA A 121 27.07 -14.55 -4.97
N LYS A 122 28.41 -14.67 -4.89
CA LYS A 122 29.27 -14.97 -6.04
C LYS A 122 28.96 -16.32 -6.68
N THR A 123 28.69 -17.37 -5.89
CA THR A 123 28.30 -18.67 -6.45
C THR A 123 26.97 -18.59 -7.19
N LEU A 124 25.96 -17.93 -6.59
CA LEU A 124 24.64 -17.79 -7.21
C LEU A 124 24.67 -16.86 -8.44
N ASP A 125 25.55 -15.86 -8.45
CA ASP A 125 25.80 -14.99 -9.61
C ASP A 125 26.35 -15.81 -10.79
N ASN A 126 27.32 -16.68 -10.53
CA ASN A 126 27.86 -17.59 -11.53
C ASN A 126 26.75 -18.51 -12.10
N GLU A 127 25.94 -19.14 -11.24
CA GLU A 127 24.81 -19.97 -11.68
C GLU A 127 23.80 -19.17 -12.51
N GLN A 128 23.52 -17.92 -12.13
CA GLN A 128 22.66 -17.03 -12.90
C GLN A 128 23.25 -16.70 -14.26
N ARG A 129 24.55 -16.42 -14.35
CA ARG A 129 25.24 -16.12 -15.63
C ARG A 129 25.23 -17.33 -16.57
N HIS A 130 25.39 -18.54 -16.04
CA HIS A 130 25.24 -19.76 -16.85
C HIS A 130 23.82 -19.87 -17.40
N TYR A 131 22.81 -19.74 -16.54
CA TYR A 131 21.41 -19.73 -16.96
C TYR A 131 21.10 -18.62 -17.99
N TYR A 132 21.64 -17.42 -17.79
CA TYR A 132 21.47 -16.28 -18.68
C TYR A 132 22.06 -16.56 -20.06
N LYS A 133 23.29 -17.07 -20.12
CA LYS A 133 23.95 -17.46 -21.37
C LYS A 133 23.18 -18.55 -22.11
N ASP A 134 22.71 -19.57 -21.39
CA ASP A 134 21.93 -20.66 -21.97
C ASP A 134 20.58 -20.17 -22.54
N THR A 135 20.00 -19.12 -21.96
CA THR A 135 18.68 -18.60 -22.35
C THR A 135 18.76 -17.52 -23.43
N PHE A 136 19.74 -16.64 -23.36
CA PHE A 136 19.83 -15.41 -24.17
C PHE A 136 21.04 -15.37 -25.12
N GLY A 137 21.91 -16.39 -25.10
CA GLY A 137 23.11 -16.45 -25.94
C GLY A 137 24.20 -15.49 -25.45
N ASP A 138 24.84 -14.78 -26.39
CA ASP A 138 26.02 -13.94 -26.14
C ASP A 138 25.68 -12.48 -25.75
N ILE A 139 24.44 -12.20 -25.36
CA ILE A 139 24.07 -10.89 -24.81
C ILE A 139 24.82 -10.68 -23.49
N GLU A 140 25.45 -9.51 -23.32
CA GLU A 140 26.13 -9.22 -22.06
C GLU A 140 25.11 -8.94 -20.94
N PRO A 141 25.24 -9.61 -19.77
CA PRO A 141 24.33 -9.36 -18.65
C PRO A 141 24.64 -8.01 -18.01
N VAL A 142 23.65 -7.13 -17.97
CA VAL A 142 23.74 -5.81 -17.32
C VAL A 142 22.87 -5.83 -16.06
N GLY A 143 23.46 -5.42 -14.93
CA GLY A 143 22.72 -5.29 -13.68
C GLY A 143 21.59 -4.27 -13.77
N LYS A 144 20.62 -4.34 -12.88
CA LYS A 144 19.52 -3.37 -12.88
C LYS A 144 19.92 -2.00 -12.34
N TYR A 145 19.23 -0.98 -12.81
CA TYR A 145 19.46 0.42 -12.47
C TYR A 145 18.57 0.90 -11.32
N THR A 146 19.09 1.89 -10.60
CA THR A 146 18.31 2.82 -9.80
C THR A 146 17.96 4.03 -10.63
N ILE A 147 16.68 4.42 -10.61
CA ILE A 147 16.20 5.57 -11.38
C ILE A 147 15.98 6.80 -10.49
N PHE A 148 16.46 7.94 -10.98
CA PHE A 148 16.11 9.26 -10.48
C PHE A 148 15.42 10.07 -11.58
N GLU A 149 14.20 10.51 -11.30
CA GLU A 149 13.42 11.35 -12.21
C GLU A 149 13.83 12.82 -12.04
N VAL A 150 14.14 13.50 -13.16
CA VAL A 150 14.42 14.93 -13.18
C VAL A 150 13.71 15.58 -14.38
N LYS A 151 13.14 16.77 -14.16
CA LYS A 151 12.33 17.49 -15.17
C LYS A 151 12.89 18.87 -15.49
N GLU A 152 13.41 19.54 -14.47
CA GLU A 152 13.57 20.99 -14.45
C GLU A 152 14.99 21.40 -14.00
N PHE A 153 15.51 22.44 -14.65
CA PHE A 153 16.63 23.25 -14.18
C PHE A 153 16.07 24.64 -13.82
N ASP A 154 16.16 25.03 -12.55
CA ASP A 154 15.46 26.20 -12.00
C ASP A 154 13.98 26.24 -12.45
N SER A 155 13.61 27.17 -13.32
CA SER A 155 12.27 27.34 -13.89
C SER A 155 12.18 26.94 -15.37
N TYR A 156 13.12 26.15 -15.87
CA TYR A 156 13.19 25.73 -17.28
C TYR A 156 13.12 24.21 -17.38
N CYS A 157 12.42 23.70 -18.40
CA CYS A 157 12.41 22.27 -18.67
C CYS A 157 13.77 21.84 -19.25
N ILE A 158 14.28 20.69 -18.78
CA ILE A 158 15.51 20.09 -19.33
C ILE A 158 15.23 19.50 -20.72
N LEU A 159 14.10 18.83 -20.86
CA LEU A 159 13.59 18.32 -22.13
C LEU A 159 12.60 19.33 -22.74
N PRO A 160 12.46 19.39 -24.07
CA PRO A 160 11.46 20.25 -24.71
C PRO A 160 10.06 20.06 -24.09
N PRO A 161 9.31 21.13 -23.77
CA PRO A 161 8.04 21.02 -23.05
C PRO A 161 6.88 20.54 -23.94
N LEU A 162 5.92 19.87 -23.30
CA LEU A 162 4.59 19.64 -23.86
C LEU A 162 3.71 20.87 -23.58
N VAL A 163 3.14 21.45 -24.62
CA VAL A 163 2.17 22.53 -24.51
C VAL A 163 0.77 21.91 -24.43
N GLN A 164 0.09 22.11 -23.32
CA GLN A 164 -1.33 21.77 -23.16
C GLN A 164 -2.16 23.04 -23.08
N THR A 165 -3.29 23.07 -23.77
CA THR A 165 -4.17 24.25 -23.79
C THR A 165 -5.54 23.93 -23.22
N ASN A 166 -6.28 24.97 -22.84
CA ASN A 166 -7.71 24.88 -22.53
C ASN A 166 -8.58 25.17 -23.77
N ILE A 167 -7.98 25.20 -24.97
CA ILE A 167 -8.64 25.50 -26.24
C ILE A 167 -9.08 24.18 -26.86
N ARG A 168 -10.37 24.04 -27.18
CA ARG A 168 -10.91 22.82 -27.79
C ARG A 168 -10.76 22.83 -29.30
N ASP A 169 -10.38 21.68 -29.85
CA ASP A 169 -10.48 21.43 -31.28
C ASP A 169 -11.96 21.49 -31.71
N LYS A 170 -12.22 22.21 -32.80
CA LYS A 170 -13.55 22.35 -33.40
C LYS A 170 -14.11 21.01 -33.90
N ASN A 171 -13.24 20.04 -34.21
CA ASN A 171 -13.63 18.76 -34.79
C ASN A 171 -13.78 17.63 -33.76
N ASN A 172 -12.82 17.46 -32.85
CA ASN A 172 -12.76 16.29 -31.95
C ASN A 172 -13.15 16.57 -30.48
N LYS A 173 -13.50 17.81 -30.11
CA LYS A 173 -13.80 18.23 -28.72
C LYS A 173 -12.67 18.00 -27.69
N GLU A 174 -11.53 17.48 -28.11
CA GLU A 174 -10.32 17.36 -27.29
C GLU A 174 -9.60 18.71 -27.19
N TYR A 175 -8.81 18.88 -26.12
CA TYR A 175 -8.01 20.08 -25.95
C TYR A 175 -6.77 20.03 -26.85
N LEU A 176 -6.46 21.15 -27.52
CA LEU A 176 -5.28 21.25 -28.36
C LEU A 176 -4.03 21.09 -27.49
N SER A 177 -3.11 20.26 -27.95
CA SER A 177 -1.80 20.09 -27.33
C SER A 177 -0.76 19.72 -28.38
N PHE A 178 0.50 20.09 -28.15
CA PHE A 178 1.60 19.68 -29.00
C PHE A 178 2.90 19.64 -28.21
N GLN A 179 3.80 18.76 -28.62
CA GLN A 179 5.15 18.63 -28.07
C GLN A 179 6.08 19.58 -28.85
N MET A 180 6.77 20.48 -28.14
CA MET A 180 7.83 21.28 -28.75
C MET A 180 8.98 20.35 -29.18
N ASP A 181 9.56 20.59 -30.34
CA ASP A 181 10.85 20.00 -30.69
C ASP A 181 12.01 20.86 -30.16
N LYS A 182 13.25 20.44 -30.46
CA LYS A 182 14.46 21.13 -30.00
C LYS A 182 14.52 22.57 -30.53
N THR A 183 14.22 22.76 -31.81
CA THR A 183 14.27 24.08 -32.47
C THR A 183 13.17 25.01 -31.94
N ASP A 184 11.96 24.49 -31.77
CA ASP A 184 10.83 25.22 -31.18
C ASP A 184 11.18 25.73 -29.78
N TYR A 185 11.79 24.87 -28.96
CA TYR A 185 12.12 25.23 -27.59
C TYR A 185 13.29 26.22 -27.50
N GLN A 186 14.29 26.11 -28.38
CA GLN A 186 15.37 27.10 -28.47
C GLN A 186 14.82 28.49 -28.77
N ILE A 187 13.98 28.61 -29.80
CA ILE A 187 13.31 29.88 -30.14
C ILE A 187 12.51 30.40 -28.95
N TYR A 188 11.76 29.53 -28.26
CA TYR A 188 10.98 29.92 -27.09
C TYR A 188 11.84 30.55 -25.97
N LEU A 189 13.07 30.07 -25.77
CA LEU A 189 13.98 30.50 -24.70
C LEU A 189 14.73 31.81 -25.01
N GLU A 190 14.82 32.23 -26.29
CA GLU A 190 15.54 33.45 -26.71
C GLU A 190 14.99 34.73 -26.06
N VAL A 191 13.69 34.75 -25.74
CA VAL A 191 13.03 35.92 -25.15
C VAL A 191 12.86 35.75 -23.66
N VAL A 192 13.49 36.64 -22.90
CA VAL A 192 13.28 36.80 -21.46
C VAL A 192 12.00 37.60 -21.23
N GLY A 193 10.95 36.94 -20.75
CA GLY A 193 9.67 37.60 -20.46
C GLY A 193 8.61 36.64 -19.92
N SER A 194 7.35 37.08 -19.96
CA SER A 194 6.19 36.24 -19.65
C SER A 194 6.08 35.01 -20.57
N LYS A 195 5.36 33.97 -20.12
CA LYS A 195 5.11 32.78 -20.95
C LYS A 195 4.44 33.13 -22.28
N LEU A 196 3.57 34.15 -22.28
CA LEU A 196 2.86 34.62 -23.47
C LEU A 196 3.77 35.39 -24.43
N SER A 197 4.72 36.20 -23.95
CA SER A 197 5.69 36.88 -24.81
C SER A 197 6.60 35.89 -25.53
N SER A 198 7.09 34.87 -24.83
CA SER A 198 7.90 33.81 -25.44
C SER A 198 7.09 32.99 -26.45
N MET A 199 5.80 32.76 -26.18
CA MET A 199 4.89 32.11 -27.13
C MET A 199 4.62 32.96 -28.38
N LYS A 200 4.52 34.29 -28.24
CA LYS A 200 4.41 35.22 -29.38
C LYS A 200 5.67 35.23 -30.24
N HIS A 201 6.84 35.20 -29.63
CA HIS A 201 8.12 35.09 -30.33
C HIS A 201 8.25 33.76 -31.07
N LEU A 202 7.89 32.66 -30.42
CA LEU A 202 7.80 31.34 -31.06
C LEU A 202 6.88 31.39 -32.29
N CYS A 203 5.69 31.97 -32.16
CA CYS A 203 4.74 32.10 -33.28
C CYS A 203 5.33 32.85 -34.49
N ALA A 204 6.15 33.88 -34.24
CA ALA A 204 6.74 34.70 -35.29
C ALA A 204 7.81 33.93 -36.08
N ASN A 205 8.62 33.11 -35.40
CA ASN A 205 9.81 32.47 -35.97
C ASN A 205 9.62 30.98 -36.32
N MET A 206 8.49 30.38 -35.97
CA MET A 206 8.17 29.00 -36.32
C MET A 206 7.80 28.85 -37.81
N GLU A 207 8.24 27.78 -38.46
CA GLU A 207 7.79 27.42 -39.81
C GLU A 207 6.30 27.05 -39.85
N TYR A 208 5.64 27.24 -41.01
CA TYR A 208 4.22 26.94 -41.15
C TYR A 208 3.95 25.44 -40.95
N SER A 209 3.20 25.11 -39.91
CA SER A 209 2.89 23.74 -39.49
C SER A 209 1.60 23.71 -38.66
N GLU A 210 1.05 22.51 -38.43
CA GLU A 210 -0.11 22.32 -37.53
C GLU A 210 0.19 22.84 -36.09
N LYS A 211 1.45 22.73 -35.64
CA LYS A 211 1.89 23.29 -34.34
C LYS A 211 1.73 24.81 -34.30
N LYS A 212 2.08 25.51 -35.40
CA LYS A 212 2.00 26.97 -35.50
C LYS A 212 0.57 27.49 -35.38
N GLU A 213 -0.41 26.75 -35.92
CA GLU A 213 -1.83 27.12 -35.76
C GLU A 213 -2.30 27.04 -34.30
N ILE A 214 -1.82 26.06 -33.54
CA ILE A 214 -2.09 25.95 -32.10
C ILE A 214 -1.45 27.12 -31.34
N VAL A 215 -0.19 27.43 -31.63
CA VAL A 215 0.53 28.57 -31.03
C VAL A 215 -0.13 29.90 -31.37
N LYS A 216 -0.60 30.06 -32.61
CA LYS A 216 -1.35 31.23 -33.06
C LYS A 216 -2.67 31.39 -32.30
N ALA A 217 -3.43 30.32 -32.12
CA ALA A 217 -4.66 30.34 -31.32
C ALA A 217 -4.42 30.76 -29.87
N ILE A 218 -3.31 30.34 -29.26
CA ILE A 218 -2.90 30.77 -27.91
C ILE A 218 -2.59 32.27 -27.88
N THR A 219 -1.79 32.74 -28.84
CA THR A 219 -1.30 34.13 -28.86
C THR A 219 -2.41 35.15 -29.20
N GLU A 220 -3.36 34.79 -30.06
CA GLU A 220 -4.55 35.59 -30.36
C GLU A 220 -5.51 35.70 -29.17
N GLY A 221 -5.59 34.66 -28.33
CA GLY A 221 -6.40 34.66 -27.12
C GLY A 221 -5.91 35.60 -26.02
N ASN A 222 -4.66 36.09 -26.09
CA ASN A 222 -4.04 37.02 -25.12
C ASN A 222 -4.24 36.67 -23.63
N ASN A 223 -4.38 35.39 -23.31
CA ASN A 223 -4.61 34.92 -21.94
C ASN A 223 -3.51 33.93 -21.55
N GLU A 224 -2.68 34.28 -20.57
CA GLU A 224 -1.62 33.41 -20.06
C GLU A 224 -2.14 32.11 -19.44
N ASN A 225 -3.37 32.10 -18.94
CA ASN A 225 -4.01 30.90 -18.37
C ASN A 225 -4.64 29.99 -19.43
N SER A 226 -4.52 30.33 -20.72
CA SER A 226 -5.03 29.51 -21.82
C SER A 226 -4.18 28.27 -22.09
N PHE A 227 -2.95 28.21 -21.58
CA PHE A 227 -2.04 27.10 -21.77
C PHE A 227 -1.11 26.87 -20.58
N LYS A 228 -0.56 25.65 -20.51
CA LYS A 228 0.42 25.22 -19.53
C LYS A 228 1.56 24.51 -20.24
N LEU A 229 2.79 24.76 -19.77
CA LEU A 229 3.97 23.99 -20.15
C LEU A 229 4.17 22.85 -19.16
N ILE A 230 4.31 21.63 -19.68
CA ILE A 230 4.58 20.44 -18.90
C ILE A 230 5.95 19.92 -19.30
N CYS A 231 6.89 19.92 -18.37
CA CYS A 231 8.24 19.40 -18.60
C CYS A 231 8.22 17.86 -18.62
N PRO A 232 8.71 17.20 -19.69
CA PRO A 232 8.89 15.76 -19.70
C PRO A 232 9.95 15.31 -18.71
N SER A 233 9.83 14.07 -18.24
CA SER A 233 10.76 13.44 -17.32
C SER A 233 11.98 12.87 -18.04
N TYR A 234 13.17 13.23 -17.57
CA TYR A 234 14.39 12.49 -17.84
C TYR A 234 14.70 11.55 -16.69
N TYR A 235 15.05 10.30 -16.99
CA TYR A 235 15.33 9.28 -15.99
C TYR A 235 16.84 8.97 -15.96
N LEU A 236 17.52 9.46 -14.93
CA LEU A 236 18.92 9.13 -14.67
C LEU A 236 19.00 7.67 -14.20
N LYS A 237 19.83 6.87 -14.88
CA LYS A 237 20.02 5.44 -14.59
C LYS A 237 21.41 5.23 -13.99
N LEU A 238 21.46 4.82 -12.72
CA LEU A 238 22.71 4.59 -12.00
C LEU A 238 22.79 3.16 -11.46
N HIS A 239 23.99 2.58 -11.49
CA HIS A 239 24.34 1.43 -10.66
C HIS A 239 24.71 1.93 -9.27
N TYR A 240 23.70 1.97 -8.41
CA TYR A 240 23.75 2.76 -7.18
C TYR A 240 24.84 2.33 -6.20
N ASN A 241 25.01 1.04 -5.90
CA ASN A 241 26.08 0.62 -5.00
C ASN A 241 27.46 0.78 -5.66
N LYS A 242 27.58 0.52 -6.97
CA LYS A 242 28.84 0.69 -7.70
C LYS A 242 29.31 2.15 -7.72
N GLU A 243 28.39 3.08 -7.93
CA GLU A 243 28.69 4.49 -8.17
C GLU A 243 28.62 5.33 -6.87
N CYS A 244 27.66 5.05 -5.98
CA CYS A 244 27.39 5.89 -4.81
C CYS A 244 28.00 5.40 -3.49
N LYS A 245 28.48 4.15 -3.38
CA LYS A 245 28.94 3.58 -2.09
C LYS A 245 30.06 4.37 -1.41
N SER A 246 30.89 5.07 -2.17
CA SER A 246 31.99 5.90 -1.62
C SER A 246 31.54 7.26 -1.08
N LYS A 247 30.26 7.62 -1.27
CA LYS A 247 29.68 8.91 -0.92
C LYS A 247 28.56 8.72 0.09
N ASP A 248 28.59 9.49 1.16
CA ASP A 248 27.53 9.45 2.17
C ASP A 248 26.25 10.16 1.67
N ASN A 249 26.36 11.17 0.78
CA ASN A 249 25.23 11.96 0.29
C ASN A 249 24.81 11.53 -1.14
N ILE A 250 23.54 11.17 -1.31
CA ILE A 250 22.95 10.76 -2.60
C ILE A 250 23.05 11.88 -3.65
N LEU A 251 22.82 13.14 -3.26
CA LEU A 251 22.83 14.28 -4.17
C LEU A 251 24.21 14.45 -4.81
N SER A 252 25.26 14.35 -4.00
CA SER A 252 26.65 14.43 -4.46
C SER A 252 27.04 13.25 -5.36
N CYS A 253 26.48 12.05 -5.13
CA CYS A 253 26.68 10.93 -6.05
C CYS A 253 26.08 11.23 -7.42
N ILE A 254 24.86 11.79 -7.46
CA ILE A 254 24.20 12.13 -8.72
C ILE A 254 25.00 13.22 -9.47
N ASP A 255 25.52 14.22 -8.75
CA ASP A 255 26.40 15.24 -9.34
C ASP A 255 27.63 14.59 -10.01
N ASP A 256 28.32 13.68 -9.32
CA ASP A 256 29.49 12.97 -9.86
C ASP A 256 29.13 12.10 -11.08
N HIS A 257 27.97 11.42 -11.05
CA HIS A 257 27.47 10.67 -12.20
C HIS A 257 27.26 11.57 -13.42
N ILE A 258 26.65 12.74 -13.23
CA ILE A 258 26.45 13.71 -14.32
C ILE A 258 27.79 14.20 -14.86
N LYS A 259 28.75 14.55 -14.00
CA LYS A 259 30.10 14.96 -14.42
C LYS A 259 30.80 13.88 -15.25
N ASN A 260 30.78 12.64 -14.78
CA ASN A 260 31.39 11.51 -15.49
C ASN A 260 30.70 11.22 -16.83
N SER A 261 29.38 11.32 -16.89
CA SER A 261 28.60 11.17 -18.13
C SER A 261 28.96 12.24 -19.15
N CYS A 262 29.19 13.48 -18.70
CA CYS A 262 29.64 14.59 -19.54
C CYS A 262 31.08 14.42 -20.04
N LEU A 263 32.00 13.96 -19.20
CA LEU A 263 33.41 13.79 -19.57
C LEU A 263 33.62 12.64 -20.57
N ASN A 264 32.79 11.60 -20.50
CA ASN A 264 32.90 10.40 -21.32
C ASN A 264 32.01 10.42 -22.57
N SER A 265 31.29 11.51 -22.85
CA SER A 265 30.33 11.53 -23.96
C SER A 265 31.05 11.51 -25.33
N THR A 266 30.99 10.38 -26.02
CA THR A 266 31.06 10.36 -27.48
C THR A 266 29.73 10.89 -28.02
N LYS A 267 29.76 11.72 -29.07
CA LYS A 267 28.55 12.23 -29.73
C LYS A 267 27.79 11.05 -30.35
N ASP A 268 26.84 10.50 -29.60
CA ASP A 268 25.86 9.55 -30.10
C ASP A 268 24.53 10.29 -30.21
N ASP A 269 24.17 10.67 -31.43
CA ASP A 269 22.97 11.45 -31.71
C ASP A 269 21.69 10.59 -31.58
N ASP A 270 21.81 9.25 -31.58
CA ASP A 270 20.66 8.33 -31.52
C ASP A 270 20.17 8.08 -30.08
N ASN A 271 21.03 8.28 -29.07
CA ASN A 271 20.65 8.16 -27.66
C ASN A 271 21.35 9.20 -26.76
N PRO A 272 20.90 10.47 -26.81
CA PRO A 272 21.55 11.57 -26.10
C PRO A 272 21.48 11.41 -24.57
N ASN A 273 22.63 11.57 -23.92
CA ASN A 273 22.73 11.57 -22.47
C ASN A 273 22.23 12.89 -21.85
N ILE A 274 22.11 12.94 -20.52
CA ILE A 274 21.68 14.16 -19.81
C ILE A 274 22.55 15.38 -20.11
N CYS A 275 23.85 15.16 -20.36
CA CYS A 275 24.79 16.23 -20.65
C CYS A 275 24.44 16.97 -21.94
N TYR A 276 24.06 16.22 -22.98
CA TYR A 276 23.60 16.80 -24.24
C TYR A 276 22.42 17.76 -24.04
N TYR A 277 21.43 17.36 -23.25
CA TYR A 277 20.26 18.20 -22.96
C TYR A 277 20.62 19.44 -22.13
N LEU A 278 21.49 19.29 -21.12
CA LEU A 278 21.94 20.41 -20.31
C LEU A 278 22.76 21.42 -21.11
N ILE A 279 23.68 20.97 -21.96
CA ILE A 279 24.48 21.86 -22.84
C ILE A 279 23.56 22.63 -23.79
N ASN A 280 22.60 21.94 -24.43
CA ASN A 280 21.66 22.61 -25.32
C ASN A 280 20.80 23.65 -24.59
N LEU A 281 20.35 23.33 -23.37
CA LEU A 281 19.61 24.25 -22.53
C LEU A 281 20.47 25.48 -22.21
N PHE A 282 21.68 25.30 -21.67
CA PHE A 282 22.53 26.43 -21.28
C PHE A 282 22.98 27.29 -22.45
N ASN A 283 23.24 26.70 -23.63
CA ASN A 283 23.50 27.45 -24.87
C ASN A 283 22.34 28.35 -25.30
N SER A 284 21.12 28.04 -24.86
CA SER A 284 19.91 28.80 -25.18
C SER A 284 19.52 29.76 -24.05
N LEU A 285 20.22 29.71 -22.92
CA LEU A 285 20.03 30.61 -21.78
C LEU A 285 21.20 31.61 -21.70
N ARG A 286 21.43 32.23 -20.53
CA ARG A 286 22.42 33.33 -20.41
C ARG A 286 23.84 32.79 -20.24
N ASP A 287 24.83 33.55 -20.71
CA ASP A 287 26.26 33.18 -20.69
C ASP A 287 26.79 32.73 -19.32
N TYR A 288 26.30 33.32 -18.22
CA TYR A 288 26.76 32.95 -16.88
C TYR A 288 26.38 31.51 -16.49
N GLN A 289 25.27 30.96 -16.99
CA GLN A 289 24.87 29.58 -16.67
C GLN A 289 25.80 28.56 -17.33
N ILE A 290 26.27 28.87 -18.55
CA ILE A 290 27.30 28.10 -19.24
C ILE A 290 28.60 28.13 -18.45
N GLU A 291 29.02 29.30 -17.96
CA GLU A 291 30.23 29.45 -17.14
C GLU A 291 30.13 28.63 -15.83
N TYR A 292 29.00 28.71 -15.12
CA TYR A 292 28.77 27.92 -13.91
C TYR A 292 28.72 26.43 -14.19
N PHE A 293 28.15 26.00 -15.32
CA PHE A 293 28.16 24.61 -15.72
C PHE A 293 29.57 24.11 -16.04
N HIS A 294 30.39 24.90 -16.75
CA HIS A 294 31.81 24.58 -16.94
C HIS A 294 32.57 24.53 -15.60
N LYS A 295 32.30 25.46 -14.68
CA LYS A 295 32.87 25.42 -13.33
C LYS A 295 32.42 24.17 -12.56
N PHE A 296 31.18 23.74 -12.69
CA PHE A 296 30.66 22.50 -12.09
C PHE A 296 31.39 21.26 -12.64
N LEU A 297 31.64 21.19 -13.94
CA LEU A 297 32.34 20.07 -14.57
C LEU A 297 33.82 19.99 -14.17
N THR A 298 34.45 21.13 -13.90
CA THR A 298 35.90 21.23 -13.66
C THR A 298 36.28 21.32 -12.18
N THR A 299 35.38 21.79 -11.33
CA THR A 299 35.63 22.01 -9.90
C THR A 299 34.66 21.22 -9.02
N ASN A 300 35.04 21.00 -7.76
CA ASN A 300 34.18 20.37 -6.75
C ASN A 300 33.47 21.40 -5.84
N GLU A 301 33.45 22.66 -6.25
CA GLU A 301 32.90 23.77 -5.44
C GLU A 301 31.39 23.98 -5.64
N LEU A 302 30.85 23.48 -6.75
CA LEU A 302 29.44 23.63 -7.12
C LEU A 302 28.72 22.27 -7.09
N ASN A 303 27.49 22.30 -6.59
CA ASN A 303 26.55 21.18 -6.61
C ASN A 303 25.36 21.58 -7.49
N LEU A 304 25.00 20.73 -8.45
CA LEU A 304 23.90 20.98 -9.40
C LEU A 304 22.58 20.39 -8.89
N VAL A 305 22.63 19.19 -8.31
CA VAL A 305 21.44 18.45 -7.87
C VAL A 305 20.94 19.00 -6.54
N LYS A 306 19.66 19.38 -6.50
CA LYS A 306 19.00 19.94 -5.32
C LYS A 306 17.72 19.19 -4.97
N PRO A 307 17.41 19.02 -3.68
CA PRO A 307 16.12 18.48 -3.26
C PRO A 307 15.05 19.57 -3.42
N ARG A 308 13.90 19.24 -4.00
CA ARG A 308 12.78 20.18 -4.11
C ARG A 308 12.11 20.45 -2.76
N ASP A 309 12.03 19.41 -1.95
CA ASP A 309 11.41 19.42 -0.61
C ASP A 309 12.30 18.62 0.37
N PRO A 310 12.16 18.80 1.69
CA PRO A 310 12.80 17.93 2.67
C PRO A 310 12.42 16.47 2.42
N TRP A 311 13.43 15.63 2.15
CA TRP A 311 13.17 14.23 1.82
C TRP A 311 12.60 13.46 3.02
N VAL A 312 11.60 12.65 2.73
CA VAL A 312 10.95 11.75 3.67
C VAL A 312 11.40 10.32 3.43
N LYS A 313 11.27 9.48 4.47
CA LYS A 313 11.60 8.05 4.37
C LYS A 313 10.36 7.19 4.11
N PRO A 314 10.48 6.06 3.38
CA PRO A 314 11.70 5.51 2.77
C PRO A 314 12.20 6.36 1.59
N LEU A 315 13.52 6.36 1.36
CA LEU A 315 14.12 7.15 0.27
C LEU A 315 13.81 6.57 -1.10
N PHE A 316 13.82 5.24 -1.21
CA PHE A 316 13.59 4.52 -2.45
C PHE A 316 12.35 3.64 -2.37
N LYS A 317 11.64 3.57 -3.49
CA LYS A 317 10.60 2.58 -3.75
C LYS A 317 11.20 1.41 -4.50
N VAL A 318 11.30 0.27 -3.82
CA VAL A 318 11.83 -0.99 -4.38
C VAL A 318 10.67 -1.83 -4.89
N TYR A 319 10.72 -2.26 -6.15
CA TYR A 319 9.66 -3.05 -6.77
C TYR A 319 9.60 -4.47 -6.21
N SER A 320 8.43 -4.93 -5.77
CA SER A 320 8.26 -6.31 -5.26
C SER A 320 7.95 -7.30 -6.37
N ARG A 321 8.06 -8.61 -6.09
CA ARG A 321 7.62 -9.67 -7.01
C ARG A 321 6.17 -9.51 -7.49
N LYS A 322 5.28 -8.95 -6.66
CA LYS A 322 3.88 -8.71 -7.04
C LYS A 322 3.73 -7.52 -7.98
N ASP A 323 4.59 -6.52 -7.85
CA ASP A 323 4.59 -5.35 -8.73
C ASP A 323 5.05 -5.74 -10.13
N LEU A 324 6.13 -6.53 -10.23
CA LEU A 324 6.67 -7.03 -11.49
C LEU A 324 5.67 -7.91 -12.27
N GLY A 325 4.82 -8.67 -11.57
CA GLY A 325 3.79 -9.52 -12.18
C GLY A 325 2.45 -8.83 -12.44
N ASN A 326 2.31 -7.53 -12.14
CA ASN A 326 1.05 -6.80 -12.32
C ASN A 326 1.01 -6.13 -13.70
N PRO A 327 0.11 -6.55 -14.63
CA PRO A 327 0.05 -5.98 -15.97
C PRO A 327 -0.40 -4.51 -15.98
N LYS A 328 -1.03 -4.02 -14.90
CA LYS A 328 -1.45 -2.62 -14.78
C LYS A 328 -0.31 -1.67 -14.39
N LYS A 329 0.82 -2.20 -13.91
CA LYS A 329 2.00 -1.39 -13.56
C LYS A 329 3.02 -1.52 -14.68
N ASN A 330 3.25 -0.45 -15.44
CA ASN A 330 4.27 -0.49 -16.47
C ASN A 330 5.64 -0.10 -15.89
N ILE A 331 6.29 -1.09 -15.27
CA ILE A 331 7.65 -0.97 -14.73
C ILE A 331 8.62 -1.39 -15.82
N LEU A 332 9.61 -0.53 -16.11
CA LEU A 332 10.66 -0.86 -17.08
C LEU A 332 11.49 -2.08 -16.57
N PRO A 333 11.82 -3.06 -17.44
CA PRO A 333 12.43 -4.31 -17.01
C PRO A 333 13.81 -4.17 -16.33
N ASP A 334 14.58 -3.17 -16.76
CA ASP A 334 15.94 -2.82 -16.31
C ASP A 334 15.96 -2.06 -14.98
N VAL A 335 14.81 -1.78 -14.38
CA VAL A 335 14.70 -0.97 -13.16
C VAL A 335 14.56 -1.85 -11.92
N PHE A 336 15.40 -1.58 -10.92
CA PHE A 336 15.36 -2.24 -9.62
C PHE A 336 14.56 -1.43 -8.59
N LYS A 337 14.90 -0.15 -8.46
CA LYS A 337 14.29 0.80 -7.53
C LYS A 337 14.27 2.20 -8.12
N GLU A 338 13.37 3.04 -7.64
CA GLU A 338 13.27 4.45 -8.01
C GLU A 338 13.27 5.31 -6.75
N LEU A 339 13.68 6.58 -6.89
CA LEU A 339 13.47 7.56 -5.82
C LEU A 339 11.97 7.63 -5.49
N GLU A 340 11.62 7.59 -4.20
CA GLU A 340 10.22 7.67 -3.77
C GLU A 340 9.58 8.93 -4.38
N PRO A 341 8.43 8.86 -5.08
CA PRO A 341 7.85 10.01 -5.81
C PRO A 341 7.59 11.28 -4.99
N LYS A 342 7.58 11.17 -3.66
CA LYS A 342 7.52 12.32 -2.74
C LYS A 342 8.85 13.07 -2.62
N ASN A 343 9.95 12.37 -2.77
CA ASN A 343 11.29 12.91 -2.78
C ASN A 343 11.61 13.31 -4.21
N LYS A 344 11.58 14.61 -4.49
CA LYS A 344 11.86 15.15 -5.83
C LYS A 344 13.22 15.80 -5.87
N ILE A 345 13.86 15.73 -7.03
CA ILE A 345 15.07 16.47 -7.36
C ILE A 345 14.80 17.44 -8.49
N TYR A 346 15.58 18.51 -8.51
CA TYR A 346 15.69 19.43 -9.63
C TYR A 346 17.13 19.93 -9.70
N PHE A 347 17.49 20.59 -10.80
CA PHE A 347 18.82 21.14 -10.98
C PHE A 347 18.83 22.64 -10.73
N SER A 348 19.83 23.13 -9.99
CA SER A 348 20.03 24.56 -9.76
C SER A 348 21.44 24.84 -9.24
N PHE A 349 22.03 25.97 -9.63
CA PHE A 349 23.31 26.43 -9.10
C PHE A 349 23.17 27.36 -7.88
N SER A 350 22.03 28.04 -7.74
CA SER A 350 21.81 29.06 -6.70
C SER A 350 21.14 28.52 -5.44
N ALA A 351 20.38 27.42 -5.55
CA ALA A 351 19.64 26.91 -4.41
C ALA A 351 20.54 26.26 -3.33
N GLY A 352 20.23 26.56 -2.07
CA GLY A 352 20.84 25.93 -0.91
C GLY A 352 20.40 24.48 -0.71
N ILE A 353 21.23 23.69 -0.03
CA ILE A 353 20.85 22.35 0.45
C ILE A 353 20.58 22.47 1.94
N SER A 354 19.38 22.11 2.40
CA SER A 354 19.05 22.05 3.83
C SER A 354 20.05 21.13 4.55
N SER A 355 20.40 21.44 5.80
CA SER A 355 21.31 20.62 6.62
C SER A 355 20.70 19.28 7.08
N ASP A 356 19.59 18.84 6.50
CA ASP A 356 18.87 17.63 6.89
C ASP A 356 19.66 16.35 6.62
N SER A 357 19.68 15.44 7.61
CA SER A 357 20.38 14.15 7.51
C SER A 357 19.68 13.11 6.60
N ASN A 358 18.59 13.49 5.94
CA ASN A 358 17.74 12.59 5.14
C ASN A 358 18.30 12.32 3.74
N TYR A 359 19.33 13.03 3.30
CA TYR A 359 20.00 12.80 2.00
C TYR A 359 21.06 11.70 2.05
N VAL A 360 21.27 11.10 3.24
CA VAL A 360 22.27 10.05 3.47
C VAL A 360 21.62 8.67 3.43
N ASP A 361 22.10 7.80 2.55
CA ASP A 361 21.71 6.39 2.54
C ASP A 361 22.49 5.62 3.61
N ASN A 362 21.76 5.03 4.55
CA ASN A 362 22.35 4.28 5.67
C ASN A 362 21.96 2.80 5.60
N THR A 363 21.64 2.30 4.41
CA THR A 363 21.30 0.88 4.22
C THR A 363 22.47 -0.02 4.65
N GLN A 364 22.29 -0.71 5.77
CA GLN A 364 23.26 -1.70 6.26
C GLN A 364 23.25 -2.94 5.35
N THR A 365 24.41 -3.25 4.78
CA THR A 365 24.64 -4.42 3.90
C THR A 365 25.00 -5.70 4.67
N ASN A 366 25.14 -5.63 5.99
CA ASN A 366 25.51 -6.79 6.80
C ASN A 366 24.34 -7.77 6.97
N PHE A 367 24.41 -8.89 6.27
CA PHE A 367 23.34 -9.87 6.13
C PHE A 367 23.77 -11.26 6.62
N LYS A 368 22.88 -11.94 7.33
CA LYS A 368 22.96 -13.37 7.62
C LYS A 368 21.66 -14.04 7.14
N LEU A 369 21.76 -15.08 6.31
CA LEU A 369 20.64 -15.94 5.88
C LEU A 369 19.86 -16.47 7.08
N SER A 370 20.55 -16.90 8.14
CA SER A 370 19.92 -17.41 9.36
C SER A 370 19.07 -16.36 10.08
N LYS A 371 19.49 -15.09 10.06
CA LYS A 371 18.72 -13.95 10.60
C LYS A 371 17.60 -13.49 9.66
N LYS A 372 17.61 -13.81 8.36
CA LYS A 372 16.44 -13.57 7.50
C LYS A 372 15.36 -14.65 7.61
N LYS A 373 15.72 -15.85 8.06
CA LYS A 373 14.76 -16.83 8.60
C LYS A 373 13.96 -16.28 9.79
N SER A 374 14.38 -15.19 10.44
CA SER A 374 13.55 -14.50 11.43
C SER A 374 12.85 -13.24 10.88
N ASN A 375 13.48 -12.50 9.97
CA ASN A 375 12.92 -11.24 9.42
C ASN A 375 11.81 -11.41 8.39
N ILE A 376 11.84 -12.47 7.58
CA ILE A 376 10.75 -12.85 6.66
C ILE A 376 9.63 -13.57 7.44
N PHE A 377 9.87 -13.86 8.73
CA PHE A 377 8.96 -14.57 9.63
C PHE A 377 8.14 -13.62 10.53
N VAL A 378 7.74 -12.45 9.99
CA VAL A 378 6.44 -11.82 10.37
C VAL A 378 5.27 -12.82 10.17
N ASP A 379 5.54 -13.95 9.52
CA ASP A 379 4.72 -15.14 9.38
C ASP A 379 4.95 -16.23 10.44
N ALA A 380 5.42 -15.93 11.66
CA ALA A 380 5.33 -16.89 12.77
C ALA A 380 3.88 -17.43 12.91
N PHE A 381 2.89 -16.52 12.80
CA PHE A 381 1.47 -16.87 12.71
C PHE A 381 1.18 -17.78 11.53
N GLN A 382 1.58 -17.41 10.31
CA GLN A 382 1.26 -18.18 9.11
C GLN A 382 1.96 -19.55 9.08
N ASN A 383 3.14 -19.67 9.67
CA ASN A 383 3.85 -20.93 9.82
C ASN A 383 3.17 -21.82 10.87
N VAL A 384 2.83 -21.29 12.04
CA VAL A 384 2.04 -22.01 13.04
C VAL A 384 0.68 -22.43 12.44
N PHE A 385 0.02 -21.52 11.72
CA PHE A 385 -1.27 -21.74 11.06
C PHE A 385 -1.16 -22.80 9.98
N SER A 386 -0.14 -22.75 9.10
CA SER A 386 0.04 -23.71 8.02
C SER A 386 0.41 -25.11 8.54
N ILE A 387 1.25 -25.20 9.58
CA ILE A 387 1.54 -26.45 10.28
C ILE A 387 0.27 -27.00 10.93
N PHE A 388 -0.49 -26.14 11.60
CA PHE A 388 -1.75 -26.51 12.24
C PHE A 388 -2.78 -27.01 11.21
N LYS A 389 -2.89 -26.33 10.07
CA LYS A 389 -3.82 -26.71 8.99
C LYS A 389 -3.45 -27.98 8.26
N ARG A 390 -2.17 -28.33 8.14
CA ARG A 390 -1.77 -29.65 7.63
C ARG A 390 -2.31 -30.79 8.49
N LYS A 391 -2.54 -30.54 9.78
CA LYS A 391 -3.00 -31.54 10.76
C LYS A 391 -4.48 -31.41 11.12
N SER A 392 -5.17 -30.37 10.65
CA SER A 392 -6.53 -30.05 11.09
C SER A 392 -7.50 -30.06 9.90
N PRO A 393 -8.62 -30.82 9.97
CA PRO A 393 -9.62 -30.83 8.92
C PRO A 393 -10.31 -29.46 8.80
N SER A 394 -10.93 -29.22 7.63
CA SER A 394 -11.82 -28.07 7.44
C SER A 394 -13.04 -28.18 8.35
N ILE A 395 -13.46 -27.06 8.93
CA ILE A 395 -14.69 -26.99 9.73
C ILE A 395 -15.87 -26.84 8.77
N SER A 396 -16.90 -27.67 8.94
CA SER A 396 -18.14 -27.57 8.16
C SER A 396 -18.97 -26.36 8.60
N TYR A 397 -19.55 -25.66 7.64
CA TYR A 397 -20.50 -24.58 7.91
C TYR A 397 -21.76 -25.11 8.59
N VAL A 398 -22.42 -24.27 9.39
CA VAL A 398 -23.69 -24.63 10.04
C VAL A 398 -24.79 -24.54 8.98
N SER A 399 -25.58 -25.61 8.83
CA SER A 399 -26.78 -25.54 7.99
C SER A 399 -27.93 -24.88 8.75
N VAL A 400 -28.86 -24.22 8.04
CA VAL A 400 -30.05 -23.62 8.65
C VAL A 400 -30.88 -24.65 9.42
N LYS A 401 -30.97 -25.88 8.91
CA LYS A 401 -31.63 -27.00 9.58
C LYS A 401 -30.97 -27.38 10.90
N GLU A 402 -29.64 -27.35 10.95
CA GLU A 402 -28.93 -27.59 12.21
C GLU A 402 -29.08 -26.41 13.18
N LEU A 403 -29.10 -25.19 12.65
CA LEU A 403 -29.23 -23.96 13.43
C LEU A 403 -30.59 -23.89 14.14
N SER A 404 -31.67 -24.29 13.48
CA SER A 404 -33.01 -24.33 14.08
C SER A 404 -33.14 -25.31 15.26
N HIS A 405 -32.30 -26.36 15.30
CA HIS A 405 -32.23 -27.27 16.44
C HIS A 405 -31.30 -26.77 17.56
N LYS A 406 -30.40 -25.82 17.26
CA LYS A 406 -29.42 -25.28 18.22
C LYS A 406 -29.87 -23.98 18.88
N ILE A 407 -30.81 -23.27 18.28
CA ILE A 407 -31.38 -22.04 18.81
C ILE A 407 -32.71 -22.38 19.48
N GLY A 408 -32.75 -22.24 20.81
CA GLY A 408 -33.97 -22.43 21.61
C GLY A 408 -34.77 -21.15 21.81
N ASP A 409 -34.18 -19.98 21.57
CA ASP A 409 -34.79 -18.67 21.73
C ASP A 409 -34.57 -17.83 20.46
N PHE A 410 -35.68 -17.53 19.77
CA PHE A 410 -35.70 -16.72 18.56
C PHE A 410 -36.09 -15.27 18.83
N SER A 411 -36.20 -14.86 20.09
CA SER A 411 -36.50 -13.48 20.45
C SER A 411 -35.34 -12.54 20.09
N PHE A 412 -35.69 -11.32 19.72
CA PHE A 412 -34.70 -10.26 19.55
C PHE A 412 -34.15 -9.84 20.91
N LYS A 413 -32.83 -9.77 21.02
CA LYS A 413 -32.14 -9.36 22.24
C LYS A 413 -32.49 -7.91 22.52
N THR A 414 -33.09 -7.67 23.68
CA THR A 414 -33.44 -6.35 24.20
C THR A 414 -32.74 -6.15 25.56
N PRO A 415 -32.32 -4.92 25.89
CA PRO A 415 -31.72 -4.63 27.18
C PRO A 415 -32.78 -4.75 28.28
N LYS A 416 -32.43 -5.41 29.40
CA LYS A 416 -33.36 -5.70 30.50
C LYS A 416 -33.15 -4.80 31.70
N ALA A 417 -31.98 -4.18 31.84
CA ALA A 417 -31.65 -3.33 32.99
C ALA A 417 -30.90 -2.05 32.58
N PRO A 418 -31.11 -0.94 33.33
CA PRO A 418 -30.32 0.27 33.15
C PRO A 418 -28.87 0.08 33.64
N ILE A 419 -27.97 0.92 33.12
CA ILE A 419 -26.54 0.85 33.45
C ILE A 419 -26.29 1.37 34.86
N LYS A 420 -25.49 0.62 35.62
CA LYS A 420 -25.05 0.99 36.98
C LYS A 420 -23.76 1.80 36.92
N CYS A 421 -23.83 3.10 37.19
CA CYS A 421 -22.67 3.99 37.09
C CYS A 421 -21.68 3.90 38.27
N THR A 422 -22.05 3.25 39.38
CA THR A 422 -21.19 3.17 40.59
C THR A 422 -19.86 2.43 40.36
N SER A 423 -19.80 1.50 39.40
CA SER A 423 -18.58 0.75 39.05
C SER A 423 -17.82 1.35 37.86
N VAL A 424 -18.38 2.35 37.18
CA VAL A 424 -17.80 2.94 35.96
C VAL A 424 -16.91 4.12 36.35
N LYS A 425 -15.60 3.88 36.49
CA LYS A 425 -14.63 4.96 36.69
C LYS A 425 -14.53 5.83 35.42
N LYS A 426 -14.59 7.16 35.60
CA LYS A 426 -14.38 8.15 34.53
C LYS A 426 -12.96 8.02 33.98
N SER A 427 -12.84 7.87 32.67
CA SER A 427 -11.56 7.86 31.96
C SER A 427 -11.63 8.55 30.61
N LEU A 428 -12.76 8.47 29.90
CA LEU A 428 -12.90 9.10 28.58
C LEU A 428 -12.92 10.63 28.68
N ASP A 429 -12.04 11.28 27.92
CA ASP A 429 -11.99 12.73 27.73
C ASP A 429 -12.22 13.09 26.26
N LEU A 430 -13.34 13.75 25.97
CA LEU A 430 -13.74 14.18 24.63
C LEU A 430 -13.26 15.60 24.30
N SER A 431 -12.31 16.16 25.03
CA SER A 431 -11.73 17.49 24.72
C SER A 431 -10.50 17.40 23.82
N ILE A 432 -9.76 16.29 23.83
CA ILE A 432 -8.51 16.10 23.08
C ILE A 432 -8.80 15.99 21.58
N GLU A 433 -8.08 16.73 20.75
CA GLU A 433 -8.20 16.66 19.29
C GLU A 433 -7.78 15.28 18.76
N VAL A 434 -8.43 14.82 17.68
CA VAL A 434 -8.19 13.49 17.10
C VAL A 434 -6.72 13.33 16.66
N ASP A 435 -6.11 14.42 16.20
CA ASP A 435 -4.74 14.42 15.70
C ASP A 435 -3.69 14.26 16.81
N ILE A 436 -3.94 14.86 17.96
CA ILE A 436 -3.12 14.62 19.15
C ILE A 436 -3.34 13.19 19.64
N PHE A 437 -4.60 12.73 19.68
CA PHE A 437 -4.97 11.40 20.17
C PHE A 437 -4.36 10.25 19.32
N LYS A 438 -4.31 10.40 17.99
CA LYS A 438 -3.70 9.41 17.09
C LYS A 438 -2.18 9.35 17.25
N VAL A 439 -1.50 10.48 17.41
CA VAL A 439 -0.04 10.55 17.60
C VAL A 439 0.34 9.99 18.97
N ALA A 440 -0.39 10.34 20.03
CA ALA A 440 -0.23 9.74 21.35
C ALA A 440 -0.44 8.22 21.33
N GLY A 441 -1.39 7.73 20.52
CA GLY A 441 -1.59 6.31 20.24
C GLY A 441 -0.35 5.61 19.69
N VAL A 442 0.30 6.24 18.72
CA VAL A 442 1.55 5.73 18.14
C VAL A 442 2.67 5.70 19.18
N GLU A 443 2.86 6.79 19.94
CA GLU A 443 3.88 6.86 21.00
C GLU A 443 3.65 5.77 22.06
N ASN A 444 2.40 5.57 22.49
CA ASN A 444 2.05 4.54 23.46
C ASN A 444 2.39 3.13 22.97
N ILE A 445 1.99 2.79 21.74
CA ILE A 445 2.31 1.49 21.15
C ILE A 445 3.83 1.34 20.98
N CYS A 446 4.58 2.40 20.68
CA CYS A 446 6.03 2.35 20.67
C CYS A 446 6.60 1.98 22.04
N ASN A 447 6.15 2.63 23.12
CA ASN A 447 6.56 2.30 24.49
C ASN A 447 6.27 0.83 24.85
N VAL A 448 5.14 0.30 24.39
CA VAL A 448 4.78 -1.12 24.53
C VAL A 448 5.77 -2.02 23.77
N ILE A 449 6.11 -1.67 22.52
CA ILE A 449 7.10 -2.39 21.72
C ILE A 449 8.47 -2.38 22.43
N GLU A 450 8.89 -1.23 22.95
CA GLU A 450 10.16 -1.08 23.67
C GLU A 450 10.22 -2.01 24.89
N LYS A 451 9.17 -2.02 25.72
CA LYS A 451 9.05 -2.91 26.87
C LYS A 451 9.19 -4.38 26.48
N TYR A 452 8.53 -4.83 25.40
CA TYR A 452 8.61 -6.22 24.93
C TYR A 452 9.90 -6.55 24.18
N ALA A 453 10.57 -5.56 23.58
CA ALA A 453 11.86 -5.74 22.93
C ALA A 453 12.97 -5.90 23.97
N LEU A 454 12.97 -5.06 25.02
CA LEU A 454 14.00 -5.03 26.07
C LEU A 454 13.93 -6.22 27.04
N THR A 455 12.73 -6.73 27.33
CA THR A 455 12.54 -7.89 28.24
C THR A 455 13.16 -9.19 27.75
N LYS A 456 13.47 -9.34 26.46
CA LYS A 456 14.16 -10.54 25.93
C LYS A 456 15.67 -10.52 26.15
N ASP A 457 16.32 -9.37 26.26
CA ASP A 457 17.79 -9.31 26.38
C ASP A 457 18.33 -9.82 27.73
N SER A 458 17.52 -9.80 28.81
CA SER A 458 17.89 -10.36 30.12
C SER A 458 17.90 -11.88 30.16
N ASP A 459 16.95 -12.53 29.48
CA ASP A 459 16.86 -14.01 29.39
C ASP A 459 17.82 -14.61 28.34
N PHE A 460 18.35 -13.76 27.45
CA PHE A 460 19.23 -14.12 26.37
C PHE A 460 20.57 -14.71 26.84
N LYS A 461 21.03 -14.36 28.04
CA LYS A 461 22.33 -14.83 28.57
C LYS A 461 22.34 -16.33 28.93
N LYS A 462 21.19 -17.00 29.09
CA LYS A 462 21.10 -18.39 29.61
C LYS A 462 20.80 -19.51 28.59
N ALA A 463 20.46 -19.22 27.33
CA ALA A 463 20.05 -20.25 26.36
C ALA A 463 21.16 -20.66 25.36
N SER A 464 21.07 -21.88 24.78
CA SER A 464 21.96 -22.34 23.70
C SER A 464 21.71 -21.58 22.38
N LYS A 465 22.69 -21.51 21.46
CA LYS A 465 22.61 -20.72 20.20
C LYS A 465 21.36 -21.03 19.35
N ASP A 466 20.95 -22.29 19.24
CA ASP A 466 19.77 -22.67 18.44
C ASP A 466 18.44 -22.35 19.15
N LYS A 467 18.36 -22.57 20.47
CA LYS A 467 17.18 -22.16 21.27
C LYS A 467 17.07 -20.63 21.40
N LYS A 468 18.18 -19.90 21.29
CA LYS A 468 18.22 -18.42 21.24
C LYS A 468 17.54 -17.90 19.97
N LEU A 469 17.82 -18.51 18.82
CA LEU A 469 17.26 -18.07 17.53
C LEU A 469 15.75 -18.35 17.45
N GLU A 470 15.27 -19.51 17.89
CA GLU A 470 13.82 -19.81 17.92
C GLU A 470 13.03 -18.92 18.90
N LYS A 471 13.64 -18.49 20.02
CA LYS A 471 13.01 -17.56 20.97
C LYS A 471 12.95 -16.12 20.47
N LEU A 472 13.85 -15.69 19.58
CA LEU A 472 13.80 -14.36 18.95
C LEU A 472 12.59 -14.19 18.03
N ASP A 473 12.08 -15.28 17.45
CA ASP A 473 11.07 -15.22 16.37
C ASP A 473 9.63 -15.08 16.88
N GLN A 474 9.41 -15.28 18.17
CA GLN A 474 8.06 -15.21 18.74
C GLN A 474 7.74 -13.79 19.22
N ILE A 475 6.58 -13.29 18.80
CA ILE A 475 5.95 -12.09 19.36
C ILE A 475 5.36 -12.47 20.73
N HIS A 476 5.46 -11.56 21.71
CA HIS A 476 4.89 -11.79 23.04
C HIS A 476 3.35 -11.92 22.95
N LYS A 477 2.77 -12.90 23.65
CA LYS A 477 1.32 -13.08 23.73
C LYS A 477 0.69 -11.86 24.42
N GLY A 478 -0.43 -11.38 23.92
CA GLY A 478 -1.12 -10.18 24.37
C GLY A 478 -0.77 -8.92 23.56
N PHE A 479 0.36 -8.91 22.84
CA PHE A 479 0.78 -7.72 22.08
C PHE A 479 -0.22 -7.36 20.97
N HIS A 480 -0.76 -8.35 20.25
CA HIS A 480 -1.73 -8.07 19.18
C HIS A 480 -3.04 -7.53 19.75
N ILE A 481 -3.45 -8.05 20.90
CA ILE A 481 -4.64 -7.57 21.61
C ILE A 481 -4.46 -6.09 21.97
N GLU A 482 -3.33 -5.73 22.59
CA GLU A 482 -3.02 -4.36 23.00
C GLU A 482 -2.95 -3.40 21.78
N CYS A 483 -2.19 -3.75 20.75
CA CYS A 483 -2.08 -2.95 19.52
C CYS A 483 -3.44 -2.76 18.82
N ILE A 484 -4.22 -3.84 18.62
CA ILE A 484 -5.51 -3.76 17.93
C ILE A 484 -6.53 -2.99 18.77
N LEU A 485 -6.57 -3.21 20.09
CA LEU A 485 -7.53 -2.56 20.98
C LEU A 485 -7.30 -1.05 21.06
N ILE A 486 -6.06 -0.61 21.27
CA ILE A 486 -5.71 0.82 21.29
C ILE A 486 -6.05 1.48 19.95
N SER A 487 -5.68 0.83 18.84
CA SER A 487 -5.99 1.34 17.50
C SER A 487 -7.50 1.40 17.22
N THR A 488 -8.27 0.42 17.72
CA THR A 488 -9.74 0.41 17.62
C THR A 488 -10.34 1.55 18.43
N HIS A 489 -9.77 1.84 19.60
CA HIS A 489 -10.19 2.96 20.45
C HIS A 489 -9.96 4.31 19.76
N ILE A 490 -8.84 4.51 19.08
CA ILE A 490 -8.55 5.75 18.32
C ILE A 490 -9.53 5.93 17.17
N GLU A 491 -9.86 4.87 16.42
CA GLU A 491 -10.89 4.93 15.36
C GLU A 491 -12.27 5.24 15.93
N ALA A 492 -12.66 4.59 17.03
CA ALA A 492 -13.92 4.85 17.70
C ALA A 492 -13.99 6.28 18.25
N TYR A 493 -12.89 6.79 18.81
CA TYR A 493 -12.78 8.16 19.31
C TYR A 493 -13.06 9.18 18.20
N ASN A 494 -12.42 8.99 17.04
CA ASN A 494 -12.65 9.79 15.84
C ASN A 494 -14.13 9.75 15.40
N LEU A 495 -14.72 8.55 15.29
CA LEU A 495 -16.13 8.38 14.93
C LEU A 495 -17.09 9.11 15.88
N ILE A 496 -16.85 9.01 17.18
CA ILE A 496 -17.67 9.65 18.21
C ILE A 496 -17.56 11.18 18.12
N ARG A 497 -16.35 11.72 17.98
CA ARG A 497 -16.14 13.17 17.89
C ARG A 497 -16.73 13.77 16.61
N GLN A 498 -16.57 13.10 15.47
CA GLN A 498 -17.22 13.50 14.21
C GLN A 498 -18.73 13.52 14.34
N TYR A 499 -19.33 12.49 14.95
CA TYR A 499 -20.77 12.42 15.14
C TYR A 499 -21.30 13.53 16.07
N LEU A 500 -20.49 13.94 17.05
CA LEU A 500 -20.81 15.04 17.96
C LEU A 500 -20.48 16.43 17.40
N ASN A 501 -20.04 16.52 16.13
CA ASN A 501 -19.59 17.77 15.50
C ASN A 501 -18.51 18.50 16.31
N LEU A 502 -17.62 17.75 16.95
CA LEU A 502 -16.47 18.28 17.70
C LEU A 502 -15.22 18.47 16.81
N GLU A 503 -15.30 18.06 15.55
CA GLU A 503 -14.24 18.20 14.56
C GLU A 503 -14.59 19.27 13.53
N ASN A 504 -13.59 20.02 13.07
CA ASN A 504 -13.77 20.94 11.97
C ASN A 504 -13.95 20.15 10.65
N VAL A 505 -15.00 20.47 9.90
CA VAL A 505 -15.34 19.82 8.62
C VAL A 505 -14.17 19.91 7.62
N LEU A 506 -13.38 20.98 7.68
CA LEU A 506 -12.22 21.20 6.79
C LEU A 506 -11.00 20.33 7.15
N SER A 507 -10.96 19.74 8.35
CA SER A 507 -9.83 18.93 8.85
C SER A 507 -10.25 17.52 9.26
N LEU A 508 -11.34 16.99 8.67
CA LEU A 508 -11.82 15.65 8.98
C LEU A 508 -10.81 14.57 8.60
N VAL A 509 -10.47 13.71 9.55
CA VAL A 509 -9.59 12.57 9.33
C VAL A 509 -10.41 11.30 9.11
N ARG A 510 -10.19 10.62 7.98
CA ARG A 510 -10.69 9.27 7.73
C ARG A 510 -9.61 8.24 8.03
N TYR A 511 -10.00 7.12 8.65
CA TYR A 511 -9.15 5.95 8.89
C TYR A 511 -7.86 6.27 9.65
N THR A 512 -7.97 6.63 10.94
CA THR A 512 -6.80 6.90 11.79
C THR A 512 -5.83 5.71 11.86
N SER A 513 -6.31 4.47 11.69
CA SER A 513 -5.50 3.26 11.57
C SER A 513 -4.50 3.29 10.40
N LEU A 514 -4.78 4.10 9.37
CA LEU A 514 -3.89 4.27 8.22
C LEU A 514 -2.63 5.05 8.60
N TYR A 515 -2.76 6.05 9.49
CA TYR A 515 -1.62 6.75 10.07
C TYR A 515 -0.73 5.76 10.83
N LEU A 516 -1.33 4.96 11.72
CA LEU A 516 -0.61 3.92 12.46
C LEU A 516 0.07 2.91 11.52
N HIS A 517 -0.63 2.45 10.48
CA HIS A 517 -0.07 1.54 9.47
C HIS A 517 1.19 2.13 8.81
N LYS A 518 1.09 3.37 8.31
CA LYS A 518 2.20 4.07 7.65
C LYS A 518 3.37 4.29 8.62
N PHE A 519 3.06 4.74 9.84
CA PHE A 519 4.06 4.97 10.86
C PHE A 519 4.83 3.68 11.16
N PHE A 520 4.17 2.58 11.52
CA PHE A 520 4.86 1.34 11.86
C PHE A 520 5.57 0.66 10.67
N LYS A 521 5.20 1.00 9.44
CA LYS A 521 5.92 0.59 8.23
C LYS A 521 7.24 1.37 8.05
N THR A 522 7.25 2.65 8.42
CA THR A 522 8.35 3.61 8.17
C THR A 522 9.27 3.81 9.37
N VAL A 523 8.80 3.57 10.60
CA VAL A 523 9.52 3.79 11.88
C VAL A 523 10.89 3.13 11.92
N THR A 524 11.03 2.05 11.15
CA THR A 524 12.26 1.29 10.92
C THR A 524 13.42 2.11 10.33
N SER A 525 13.13 3.31 9.81
CA SER A 525 14.04 4.16 9.07
C SER A 525 14.33 5.51 9.75
N LEU A 526 13.63 5.83 10.85
CA LEU A 526 13.73 7.10 11.58
C LEU A 526 14.90 7.06 12.58
N LYS A 527 16.03 7.71 12.25
CA LYS A 527 17.30 7.64 13.03
C LYS A 527 17.17 8.06 14.50
N THR A 528 16.28 8.99 14.80
CA THR A 528 16.07 9.53 16.15
C THR A 528 15.18 8.65 17.02
N HIS A 529 14.56 7.62 16.45
CA HIS A 529 13.65 6.75 17.19
C HIS A 529 14.40 5.51 17.69
N PHE A 530 14.12 5.08 18.94
CA PHE A 530 14.69 3.85 19.53
C PHE A 530 14.50 2.59 18.65
N LEU A 531 13.45 2.58 17.81
CA LEU A 531 13.11 1.47 16.93
C LEU A 531 14.02 1.39 15.68
N TYR A 532 14.90 2.37 15.47
CA TYR A 532 15.86 2.40 14.36
C TYR A 532 16.86 1.24 14.46
N ASN A 533 16.93 0.43 13.40
CA ASN A 533 17.81 -0.75 13.31
C ASN A 533 17.69 -1.78 14.45
N ASN A 534 16.69 -1.69 15.32
CA ASN A 534 16.46 -2.66 16.39
C ASN A 534 15.62 -3.83 15.86
N MET A 535 16.31 -4.88 15.40
CA MET A 535 15.68 -6.07 14.80
C MET A 535 14.57 -6.71 15.65
N ASN A 536 14.68 -6.65 16.99
CA ASN A 536 13.67 -7.19 17.89
C ASN A 536 12.41 -6.33 17.96
N ALA A 537 12.55 -5.01 17.86
CA ALA A 537 11.42 -4.09 17.77
C ALA A 537 10.74 -4.14 16.39
N LEU A 538 11.52 -4.30 15.32
CA LEU A 538 11.04 -4.29 13.93
C LEU A 538 9.93 -5.31 13.65
N LYS A 539 10.02 -6.52 14.24
CA LYS A 539 8.98 -7.54 14.07
C LYS A 539 7.64 -7.13 14.71
N TYR A 540 7.67 -6.44 15.85
CA TYR A 540 6.47 -5.97 16.53
C TYR A 540 5.81 -4.83 15.75
N ALA A 541 6.60 -3.84 15.32
CA ALA A 541 6.13 -2.73 14.49
C ALA A 541 5.46 -3.24 13.20
N ARG A 542 6.15 -4.09 12.42
CA ARG A 542 5.59 -4.67 11.18
C ARG A 542 4.33 -5.49 11.44
N SER A 543 4.28 -6.22 12.55
CA SER A 543 3.10 -7.02 12.89
C SER A 543 1.91 -6.15 13.30
N CYS A 544 2.14 -5.10 14.09
CA CYS A 544 1.09 -4.15 14.49
C CYS A 544 0.58 -3.38 13.26
N GLY A 545 1.48 -2.84 12.43
CA GLY A 545 1.12 -2.16 11.19
C GLY A 545 0.28 -3.03 10.23
N ALA A 546 0.54 -4.33 10.14
CA ALA A 546 -0.29 -5.24 9.34
C ALA A 546 -1.65 -5.55 9.99
N ALA A 547 -1.72 -5.59 11.32
CA ALA A 547 -2.93 -5.92 12.07
C ALA A 547 -3.96 -4.77 12.04
N VAL A 548 -3.51 -3.52 12.20
CA VAL A 548 -4.40 -2.35 12.30
C VAL A 548 -5.25 -2.10 11.06
N LEU A 549 -4.81 -2.56 9.88
CA LEU A 549 -5.60 -2.48 8.64
C LEU A 549 -6.92 -3.28 8.70
N HIS A 550 -7.03 -4.26 9.58
CA HIS A 550 -8.25 -5.05 9.74
C HIS A 550 -9.33 -4.32 10.55
N ILE A 551 -8.98 -3.32 11.34
CA ILE A 551 -9.93 -2.54 12.15
C ILE A 551 -10.91 -1.76 11.27
N PRO A 552 -10.47 -0.90 10.33
CA PRO A 552 -11.41 -0.13 9.51
C PRO A 552 -12.23 -1.04 8.59
N SER A 553 -11.72 -2.21 8.22
CA SER A 553 -12.47 -3.19 7.43
C SER A 553 -13.64 -3.84 8.16
N VAL A 554 -13.64 -3.79 9.49
CA VAL A 554 -14.78 -4.20 10.31
C VAL A 554 -15.65 -2.97 10.63
N LEU A 555 -15.07 -1.83 11.02
CA LEU A 555 -15.85 -0.65 11.44
C LEU A 555 -16.59 0.06 10.30
N TYR A 556 -16.01 0.15 9.10
CA TYR A 556 -16.55 0.96 8.00
C TYR A 556 -17.15 0.11 6.87
N ARG A 557 -17.34 -1.20 7.07
CA ARG A 557 -17.79 -2.13 6.03
C ARG A 557 -19.10 -1.67 5.41
N ARG A 558 -19.11 -1.42 4.10
CA ARG A 558 -20.30 -0.97 3.37
C ARG A 558 -21.29 -2.12 3.15
N ASN A 559 -22.57 -1.79 3.18
CA ASN A 559 -23.65 -2.73 2.87
C ASN A 559 -23.60 -3.10 1.37
N LEU A 560 -24.02 -4.31 1.04
CA LEU A 560 -24.16 -4.81 -0.33
C LEU A 560 -25.29 -4.13 -1.10
N TYR A 561 -26.36 -3.73 -0.43
CA TYR A 561 -27.55 -3.17 -1.08
C TYR A 561 -27.47 -1.65 -1.27
N VAL A 562 -27.01 -0.93 -0.23
CA VAL A 562 -26.82 0.52 -0.25
C VAL A 562 -25.37 0.80 0.18
N PRO A 563 -24.42 0.86 -0.76
CA PRO A 563 -23.00 1.00 -0.46
C PRO A 563 -22.65 2.46 -0.17
N GLU A 564 -23.12 2.99 0.95
CA GLU A 564 -22.83 4.35 1.42
C GLU A 564 -21.86 4.36 2.61
N THR A 565 -21.28 5.53 2.90
CA THR A 565 -20.53 5.77 4.13
C THR A 565 -21.46 6.07 5.29
N PHE A 566 -21.16 5.55 6.47
CA PHE A 566 -21.94 5.77 7.68
C PHE A 566 -21.02 6.02 8.88
N LEU A 567 -21.54 6.72 9.89
CA LEU A 567 -20.90 6.91 11.19
C LEU A 567 -21.65 6.07 12.24
N SER A 568 -21.06 4.95 12.64
CA SER A 568 -21.61 4.04 13.67
C SER A 568 -20.51 3.12 14.20
N LEU A 569 -20.59 2.75 15.49
CA LEU A 569 -19.66 1.78 16.09
C LEU A 569 -20.04 0.32 15.83
N TYR A 570 -21.21 0.03 15.24
CA TYR A 570 -21.66 -1.35 15.03
C TYR A 570 -22.11 -1.69 13.61
N LEU A 571 -22.57 -0.72 12.81
CA LEU A 571 -23.11 -1.00 11.47
C LEU A 571 -22.10 -1.70 10.55
N GLY A 572 -20.81 -1.38 10.66
CA GLY A 572 -19.77 -2.08 9.91
C GLY A 572 -19.69 -3.56 10.25
N LEU A 573 -19.75 -3.90 11.55
CA LEU A 573 -19.79 -5.31 11.96
C LEU A 573 -21.06 -5.99 11.44
N SER A 574 -22.22 -5.33 11.50
CA SER A 574 -23.46 -5.86 10.95
C SER A 574 -23.38 -6.13 9.46
N ASN A 575 -22.82 -5.21 8.69
CA ASN A 575 -22.63 -5.34 7.24
C ASN A 575 -21.60 -6.42 6.89
N LEU A 576 -20.59 -6.62 7.75
CA LEU A 576 -19.55 -7.64 7.56
C LEU A 576 -20.10 -9.05 7.72
N VAL A 577 -20.94 -9.27 8.74
CA VAL A 577 -21.50 -10.60 9.07
C VAL A 577 -22.91 -10.81 8.55
N LEU A 578 -23.49 -9.79 7.90
CA LEU A 578 -24.84 -9.80 7.32
C LEU A 578 -25.93 -10.12 8.35
N SER A 579 -25.80 -9.58 9.57
CA SER A 579 -26.75 -9.79 10.67
C SER A 579 -26.70 -8.63 11.66
N ASN A 580 -27.75 -8.45 12.47
CA ASN A 580 -27.81 -7.37 13.47
C ASN A 580 -27.48 -7.86 14.88
N PRO A 581 -26.87 -7.05 15.76
CA PRO A 581 -26.53 -7.45 17.13
C PRO A 581 -27.70 -7.97 17.97
N SER A 582 -28.91 -7.45 17.72
CA SER A 582 -30.14 -7.91 18.38
C SER A 582 -30.66 -9.25 17.87
N SER A 583 -30.21 -9.70 16.69
CA SER A 583 -30.67 -10.95 16.08
C SER A 583 -30.22 -12.16 16.90
N PRO A 584 -31.07 -13.20 17.05
CA PRO A 584 -30.68 -14.46 17.70
C PRO A 584 -29.62 -15.24 16.91
N PHE A 585 -29.37 -14.86 15.64
CA PHE A 585 -28.41 -15.53 14.75
C PHE A 585 -27.03 -14.86 14.72
N PHE A 586 -26.87 -13.68 15.35
CA PHE A 586 -25.70 -12.82 15.19
C PHE A 586 -24.37 -13.52 15.52
N GLU A 587 -24.31 -14.28 16.60
CA GLU A 587 -23.12 -15.01 17.03
C GLU A 587 -22.74 -16.11 16.05
N TYR A 588 -23.72 -16.79 15.47
CA TYR A 588 -23.49 -17.81 14.45
C TYR A 588 -23.01 -17.19 13.14
N SER A 589 -23.54 -16.04 12.74
CA SER A 589 -23.04 -15.28 11.58
C SER A 589 -21.58 -14.86 11.76
N ILE A 590 -21.19 -14.37 12.96
CA ILE A 590 -19.80 -14.09 13.30
C ILE A 590 -18.94 -15.37 13.19
N MET A 591 -19.43 -16.50 13.70
CA MET A 591 -18.71 -17.77 13.65
C MET A 591 -18.54 -18.33 12.23
N ASP A 592 -19.52 -18.16 11.35
CA ASP A 592 -19.41 -18.53 9.94
C ASP A 592 -18.41 -17.64 9.20
N PHE A 593 -18.40 -16.34 9.49
CA PHE A 593 -17.38 -15.41 9.00
C PHE A 593 -15.97 -15.86 9.42
N PHE A 594 -15.76 -16.18 10.70
CA PHE A 594 -14.50 -16.74 11.20
C PHE A 594 -14.14 -18.07 10.54
N THR A 595 -15.12 -18.95 10.33
CA THR A 595 -14.94 -20.24 9.64
C THR A 595 -14.43 -20.07 8.23
N SER A 596 -14.90 -19.05 7.50
CA SER A 596 -14.45 -18.77 6.14
C SER A 596 -12.94 -18.47 6.07
N TYR A 597 -12.42 -17.65 6.99
CA TYR A 597 -10.99 -17.30 7.03
C TYR A 597 -10.15 -18.41 7.63
N PHE A 598 -10.67 -19.09 8.65
CA PHE A 598 -10.01 -20.24 9.24
C PHE A 598 -9.79 -21.31 8.15
N ASN A 599 -10.83 -21.72 7.43
CA ASN A 599 -10.75 -22.75 6.38
C ASN A 599 -9.80 -22.37 5.23
N LYS A 600 -9.67 -21.08 4.91
CA LYS A 600 -8.76 -20.58 3.86
C LYS A 600 -7.27 -20.70 4.19
N GLY A 601 -6.86 -21.05 5.42
CA GLY A 601 -5.43 -21.17 5.71
C GLY A 601 -4.74 -19.84 6.04
N SER A 602 -5.48 -18.80 6.42
CA SER A 602 -4.99 -17.42 6.40
C SER A 602 -4.78 -16.84 7.79
N LYS A 603 -3.60 -16.23 8.04
CA LYS A 603 -3.32 -15.42 9.24
C LYS A 603 -4.34 -14.30 9.49
N LYS A 604 -5.06 -13.86 8.43
CA LYS A 604 -6.15 -12.89 8.54
C LYS A 604 -7.23 -13.31 9.54
N PHE A 605 -7.42 -14.62 9.76
CA PHE A 605 -8.33 -15.13 10.77
C PHE A 605 -8.07 -14.51 12.15
N ILE A 606 -6.81 -14.50 12.61
CA ILE A 606 -6.46 -14.00 13.95
C ILE A 606 -6.73 -12.50 14.05
N TYR A 607 -6.35 -11.72 13.03
CA TYR A 607 -6.56 -10.27 13.06
C TYR A 607 -8.04 -9.91 13.04
N TYR A 608 -8.85 -10.56 12.21
CA TYR A 608 -10.30 -10.37 12.24
C TYR A 608 -10.93 -10.83 13.56
N PHE A 609 -10.46 -11.94 14.11
CA PHE A 609 -10.95 -12.46 15.38
C PHE A 609 -10.73 -11.45 16.51
N ILE A 610 -9.50 -10.94 16.67
CA ILE A 610 -9.19 -9.92 17.69
C ILE A 610 -9.93 -8.61 17.41
N SER A 611 -10.00 -8.16 16.14
CA SER A 611 -10.67 -6.90 15.78
C SER A 611 -12.16 -6.92 16.08
N VAL A 612 -12.87 -7.99 15.72
CA VAL A 612 -14.32 -8.11 15.97
C VAL A 612 -14.63 -8.10 17.47
N ILE A 613 -13.87 -8.86 18.27
CA ILE A 613 -14.08 -8.89 19.73
C ILE A 613 -13.69 -7.54 20.36
N SER A 614 -12.62 -6.89 19.88
CA SER A 614 -12.21 -5.56 20.35
C SER A 614 -13.28 -4.50 20.09
N ILE A 615 -13.93 -4.52 18.91
CA ILE A 615 -15.02 -3.60 18.56
C ILE A 615 -16.24 -3.80 19.48
N LEU A 616 -16.55 -5.05 19.85
CA LEU A 616 -17.61 -5.34 20.82
C LEU A 616 -17.27 -4.75 22.20
N HIS A 617 -16.05 -4.94 22.69
CA HIS A 617 -15.59 -4.33 23.94
C HIS A 617 -15.62 -2.80 23.90
N ILE A 618 -15.21 -2.19 22.79
CA ILE A 618 -15.25 -0.74 22.56
C ILE A 618 -16.69 -0.21 22.58
N ASN A 619 -17.64 -0.91 21.95
CA ASN A 619 -19.06 -0.53 22.02
C ASN A 619 -19.53 -0.45 23.48
N ARG A 620 -19.20 -1.45 24.30
CA ARG A 620 -19.55 -1.47 25.72
C ARG A 620 -18.86 -0.33 26.49
N TYR A 621 -17.56 -0.14 26.26
CA TYR A 621 -16.75 0.89 26.93
C TYR A 621 -17.33 2.28 26.69
N TYR A 622 -17.55 2.67 25.44
CA TYR A 622 -18.08 3.99 25.10
C TYR A 622 -19.52 4.18 25.60
N TYR A 623 -20.37 3.15 25.51
CA TYR A 623 -21.73 3.24 26.03
C TYR A 623 -21.74 3.54 27.54
N GLU A 624 -20.95 2.80 28.33
CA GLU A 624 -20.83 2.99 29.78
C GLU A 624 -20.22 4.37 30.12
N GLN A 625 -19.15 4.78 29.44
CA GLN A 625 -18.49 6.08 29.69
C GLN A 625 -19.40 7.27 29.34
N ILE A 626 -20.06 7.23 28.18
CA ILE A 626 -20.91 8.33 27.73
C ILE A 626 -22.15 8.43 28.61
N TYR A 627 -22.82 7.32 28.89
CA TYR A 627 -24.01 7.30 29.75
C TYR A 627 -23.73 7.85 31.15
N CYS A 628 -22.62 7.43 31.77
CA CYS A 628 -22.34 7.78 33.16
C CYS A 628 -21.65 9.13 33.35
N HIS A 629 -20.79 9.57 32.41
CA HIS A 629 -19.92 10.74 32.60
C HIS A 629 -20.11 11.85 31.57
N HIS A 630 -20.80 11.57 30.45
CA HIS A 630 -21.03 12.53 29.37
C HIS A 630 -22.49 12.51 28.90
N ASN A 631 -23.43 12.43 29.84
CA ASN A 631 -24.85 12.18 29.58
C ASN A 631 -25.49 13.17 28.58
N LYS A 632 -24.98 14.41 28.50
CA LYS A 632 -25.41 15.40 27.49
C LYS A 632 -25.30 14.92 26.04
N TYR A 633 -24.36 14.01 25.76
CA TYR A 633 -24.13 13.45 24.43
C TYR A 633 -24.81 12.09 24.22
N PHE A 634 -25.40 11.52 25.28
CA PHE A 634 -25.87 10.14 25.25
C PHE A 634 -27.04 9.95 24.28
N GLU A 635 -28.07 10.79 24.32
CA GLU A 635 -29.25 10.61 23.45
C GLU A 635 -28.89 10.68 21.96
N ALA A 636 -27.94 11.54 21.59
CA ALA A 636 -27.43 11.60 20.21
C ALA A 636 -26.73 10.28 19.81
N LEU A 637 -25.90 9.72 20.70
CA LEU A 637 -25.03 8.58 20.41
C LEU A 637 -25.66 7.20 20.68
N LYS A 638 -26.73 7.14 21.46
CA LYS A 638 -27.37 5.90 21.92
C LYS A 638 -27.72 4.94 20.79
N SER A 639 -28.17 5.48 19.65
CA SER A 639 -28.53 4.69 18.45
C SER A 639 -27.32 4.20 17.64
N LYS A 640 -26.12 4.67 17.95
CA LYS A 640 -24.88 4.36 17.22
C LYS A 640 -24.00 3.31 17.90
N MET A 641 -24.43 2.82 19.08
CA MET A 641 -23.69 1.89 19.93
C MET A 641 -24.56 0.70 20.35
N ILE A 642 -23.93 -0.42 20.71
CA ILE A 642 -24.63 -1.60 21.25
C ILE A 642 -24.69 -1.50 22.78
N HIS A 643 -25.85 -1.81 23.36
CA HIS A 643 -26.03 -1.84 24.81
C HIS A 643 -25.07 -2.86 25.49
N PRO A 644 -24.43 -2.51 26.63
CA PRO A 644 -23.49 -3.36 27.36
C PRO A 644 -23.96 -4.78 27.65
N GLU A 645 -25.22 -4.96 28.04
CA GLU A 645 -25.80 -6.29 28.32
C GLU A 645 -25.84 -7.17 27.06
N ILE A 646 -26.21 -6.59 25.91
CA ILE A 646 -26.26 -7.31 24.63
C ILE A 646 -24.85 -7.70 24.21
N VAL A 647 -23.88 -6.79 24.34
CA VAL A 647 -22.46 -7.08 24.07
C VAL A 647 -21.96 -8.24 24.94
N ASN A 648 -22.23 -8.19 26.24
CA ASN A 648 -21.79 -9.23 27.17
C ASN A 648 -22.36 -10.60 26.81
N ASN A 649 -23.66 -10.66 26.47
CA ASN A 649 -24.32 -11.89 26.04
C ASN A 649 -23.72 -12.43 24.73
N ILE A 650 -23.42 -11.55 23.76
CA ILE A 650 -22.78 -11.93 22.49
C ILE A 650 -21.39 -12.54 22.76
N ILE A 651 -20.54 -11.89 23.57
CA ILE A 651 -19.18 -12.36 23.85
C ILE A 651 -19.20 -13.71 24.59
N GLU A 652 -20.04 -13.86 25.62
CA GLU A 652 -20.19 -15.12 26.35
C GLU A 652 -20.71 -16.25 25.46
N LYS A 653 -21.67 -15.95 24.57
CA LYS A 653 -22.20 -16.94 23.63
C LYS A 653 -21.17 -17.33 22.57
N ILE A 654 -20.38 -16.40 22.04
CA ILE A 654 -19.25 -16.71 21.13
C ILE A 654 -18.25 -17.64 21.83
N LYS A 655 -17.87 -17.31 23.08
CA LYS A 655 -16.97 -18.14 23.90
C LYS A 655 -17.53 -19.55 24.12
N SER A 656 -18.83 -19.65 24.41
CA SER A 656 -19.55 -20.93 24.52
C SER A 656 -19.52 -21.74 23.21
N ILE A 657 -19.78 -21.10 22.06
CA ILE A 657 -19.75 -21.75 20.74
C ILE A 657 -18.34 -22.24 20.41
N LEU A 658 -17.31 -21.45 20.70
CA LEU A 658 -15.90 -21.82 20.47
C LEU A 658 -15.48 -23.07 21.28
N ASN A 659 -16.05 -23.27 22.46
CA ASN A 659 -15.80 -24.45 23.31
C ASN A 659 -16.51 -25.72 22.80
N THR A 660 -17.38 -25.64 21.81
CA THR A 660 -18.01 -26.84 21.22
C THR A 660 -16.99 -27.64 20.40
N SER A 661 -17.22 -28.95 20.28
CA SER A 661 -16.34 -29.88 19.55
C SER A 661 -16.00 -29.40 18.14
N ARG A 662 -16.98 -28.82 17.42
CA ARG A 662 -16.82 -28.29 16.06
C ARG A 662 -15.78 -27.18 15.95
N TYR A 663 -15.80 -26.22 16.88
CA TYR A 663 -14.98 -25.00 16.81
C TYR A 663 -13.75 -25.04 17.73
N SER A 664 -13.63 -26.07 18.57
CA SER A 664 -12.52 -26.28 19.50
C SER A 664 -11.13 -26.11 18.86
N LYS A 665 -10.96 -26.51 17.59
CA LYS A 665 -9.72 -26.34 16.83
C LYS A 665 -9.37 -24.88 16.53
N MET A 666 -10.36 -24.00 16.39
CA MET A 666 -10.10 -22.56 16.26
C MET A 666 -9.56 -21.98 17.57
N LEU A 667 -10.17 -22.36 18.69
CA LEU A 667 -9.75 -21.91 20.01
C LEU A 667 -8.38 -22.47 20.39
N GLU A 668 -8.10 -23.74 20.08
CA GLU A 668 -6.78 -24.36 20.27
C GLU A 668 -5.69 -23.58 19.50
N LEU A 669 -5.98 -23.21 18.26
CA LEU A 669 -5.07 -22.39 17.45
C LEU A 669 -4.88 -21.00 18.05
N TYR A 670 -5.96 -20.34 18.46
CA TYR A 670 -5.91 -19.02 19.09
C TYR A 670 -5.05 -19.05 20.36
N ASN A 671 -5.34 -19.95 21.30
CA ASN A 671 -4.62 -20.08 22.58
C ASN A 671 -3.13 -20.44 22.39
N LYS A 672 -2.80 -21.12 21.29
CA LYS A 672 -1.39 -21.42 20.96
C LYS A 672 -0.61 -20.16 20.66
N ILE A 673 -1.24 -19.18 20.02
CA ILE A 673 -0.54 -18.01 19.50
C ILE A 673 -0.75 -16.77 20.37
N GLU A 674 -1.90 -16.64 21.02
CA GLU A 674 -2.31 -15.44 21.75
C GLU A 674 -2.77 -15.75 23.18
N ASP A 675 -3.07 -14.69 23.95
CA ASP A 675 -3.55 -14.75 25.32
C ASP A 675 -5.09 -14.79 25.39
N ASN A 676 -5.63 -15.38 26.46
CA ASN A 676 -7.06 -15.46 26.74
C ASN A 676 -7.66 -14.16 27.28
N THR A 677 -6.84 -13.12 27.53
CA THR A 677 -7.27 -11.80 28.01
C THR A 677 -8.33 -11.14 27.12
N LEU A 678 -8.38 -11.49 25.82
CA LEU A 678 -9.36 -10.97 24.87
C LEU A 678 -10.82 -11.15 25.31
N PHE A 679 -11.14 -12.19 26.08
CA PHE A 679 -12.50 -12.46 26.57
C PHE A 679 -12.77 -11.87 27.96
N ASP A 680 -11.81 -11.20 28.59
CA ASP A 680 -11.96 -10.57 29.90
C ASP A 680 -12.15 -9.05 29.75
N TYR A 681 -13.38 -8.58 29.95
CA TYR A 681 -13.69 -7.15 29.85
C TYR A 681 -12.86 -6.29 30.82
N ASN A 682 -12.53 -6.78 32.01
CA ASN A 682 -11.81 -5.97 33.00
C ASN A 682 -10.37 -5.71 32.57
N GLU A 683 -9.69 -6.72 32.01
CA GLU A 683 -8.35 -6.57 31.46
C GLU A 683 -8.36 -5.68 30.22
N MET A 684 -9.35 -5.83 29.33
CA MET A 684 -9.48 -4.98 28.15
C MET A 684 -9.71 -3.51 28.52
N VAL A 685 -10.61 -3.22 29.47
CA VAL A 685 -10.87 -1.86 29.95
C VAL A 685 -9.67 -1.26 30.68
N LYS A 686 -8.87 -2.08 31.35
CA LYS A 686 -7.64 -1.61 31.99
C LYS A 686 -6.66 -1.05 30.96
N ILE A 687 -6.45 -1.76 29.84
CA ILE A 687 -5.61 -1.28 28.72
C ILE A 687 -6.15 0.06 28.20
N LEU A 688 -7.47 0.19 27.99
CA LEU A 688 -8.09 1.43 27.52
C LEU A 688 -7.90 2.59 28.50
N LYS A 689 -8.09 2.35 29.80
CA LYS A 689 -7.91 3.36 30.85
C LYS A 689 -6.46 3.80 30.99
N ASP A 690 -5.52 2.86 30.90
CA ASP A 690 -4.09 3.17 30.95
C ASP A 690 -3.68 4.03 29.75
N PHE A 691 -4.25 3.76 28.57
CA PHE A 691 -4.06 4.59 27.38
C PHE A 691 -4.72 5.98 27.51
N ASP A 692 -5.96 6.07 27.98
CA ASP A 692 -6.64 7.37 28.18
C ASP A 692 -5.85 8.25 29.16
N LYS A 693 -5.35 7.65 30.25
CA LYS A 693 -4.47 8.34 31.20
C LYS A 693 -3.17 8.83 30.56
N PHE A 694 -2.60 8.04 29.65
CA PHE A 694 -1.40 8.41 28.90
C PHE A 694 -1.68 9.58 27.95
N ALA A 695 -2.76 9.53 27.17
CA ALA A 695 -3.13 10.57 26.20
C ALA A 695 -3.56 11.89 26.87
N GLN A 696 -4.06 11.85 28.10
CA GLN A 696 -4.40 13.03 28.90
C GLN A 696 -3.19 13.74 29.50
N ASN A 697 -2.00 13.15 29.43
CA ASN A 697 -0.79 13.80 29.94
C ASN A 697 -0.39 14.98 29.04
N LYS A 698 -0.29 16.19 29.62
CA LYS A 698 0.06 17.41 28.90
C LYS A 698 1.40 17.30 28.15
N ASP A 699 2.40 16.68 28.75
CA ASP A 699 3.71 16.52 28.09
C ASP A 699 3.62 15.66 26.82
N VAL A 700 2.73 14.67 26.82
CA VAL A 700 2.46 13.83 25.64
C VAL A 700 1.74 14.64 24.57
N GLN A 701 0.75 15.46 24.96
CA GLN A 701 0.02 16.32 24.03
C GLN A 701 0.93 17.37 23.38
N GLU A 702 1.82 18.00 24.15
CA GLU A 702 2.78 18.97 23.63
C GLU A 702 3.77 18.34 22.65
N ARG A 703 4.30 17.15 22.95
CA ARG A 703 5.17 16.41 22.01
C ARG A 703 4.43 15.99 20.75
N ALA A 704 3.19 15.53 20.89
CA ALA A 704 2.34 15.16 19.76
C ALA A 704 2.09 16.37 18.84
N GLN A 705 1.79 17.53 19.41
CA GLN A 705 1.59 18.77 18.64
C GLN A 705 2.85 19.16 17.87
N GLN A 706 4.01 19.13 18.52
CA GLN A 706 5.29 19.41 17.85
C GLN A 706 5.56 18.47 16.67
N GLN A 707 5.16 17.20 16.78
CA GLN A 707 5.32 16.27 15.66
C GLN A 707 4.38 16.64 14.50
N ILE A 708 3.13 17.01 14.79
CA ILE A 708 2.15 17.42 13.78
C ILE A 708 2.63 18.67 13.04
N ASP A 709 3.08 19.69 13.78
CA ASP A 709 3.57 20.95 13.19
C ASP A 709 4.77 20.74 12.25
N ASN A 710 5.60 19.72 12.52
CA ASN A 710 6.73 19.35 11.68
C ASN A 710 6.31 18.58 10.41
N GLU A 711 5.19 17.85 10.44
CA GLU A 711 4.65 17.10 9.30
C GLU A 711 3.92 18.03 8.29
N GLU A 712 3.46 19.23 8.69
CA GLU A 712 2.62 20.14 7.88
C GLU A 712 3.34 21.22 7.04
N LYS A 713 4.68 21.23 6.97
CA LYS A 713 5.39 22.27 6.18
C LYS A 713 5.05 22.21 4.68
N PRO A 714 4.77 23.35 4.01
CA PRO A 714 4.20 23.38 2.66
C PRO A 714 5.16 22.91 1.56
N GLU A 715 4.63 22.10 0.63
CA GLU A 715 5.29 21.65 -0.62
C GLU A 715 5.42 22.81 -1.63
N ILE A 716 6.59 22.95 -2.28
CA ILE A 716 6.81 23.92 -3.38
C ILE A 716 6.27 23.34 -4.69
N LYS A 717 5.05 23.75 -5.09
CA LYS A 717 4.29 23.05 -6.15
C LYS A 717 4.41 23.64 -7.56
N THR A 718 4.74 24.91 -7.74
CA THR A 718 4.73 25.54 -9.07
C THR A 718 6.08 26.14 -9.48
N LEU A 719 6.31 26.29 -10.78
CA LEU A 719 7.44 27.08 -11.33
C LEU A 719 7.44 28.52 -10.79
N GLU A 720 6.26 29.07 -10.51
CA GLU A 720 6.07 30.42 -9.96
C GLU A 720 6.45 30.50 -8.48
N ASP A 721 6.18 29.44 -7.70
CA ASP A 721 6.66 29.32 -6.32
C ASP A 721 8.18 29.19 -6.28
N MET A 722 8.78 28.44 -7.23
CA MET A 722 10.24 28.33 -7.38
C MET A 722 10.88 29.65 -7.82
N ALA A 723 10.26 30.39 -8.74
CA ALA A 723 10.72 31.72 -9.15
C ALA A 723 10.68 32.71 -7.97
N LYS A 724 9.61 32.71 -7.16
CA LYS A 724 9.52 33.53 -5.94
C LYS A 724 10.54 33.14 -4.86
N PHE A 725 10.81 31.84 -4.70
CA PHE A 725 11.84 31.36 -3.77
C PHE A 725 13.25 31.75 -4.23
N ASN A 726 13.49 31.79 -5.54
CA ASN A 726 14.75 32.22 -6.14
C ASN A 726 14.90 33.75 -6.19
N GLU A 727 13.81 34.53 -6.26
CA GLU A 727 13.83 36.00 -6.24
C GLU A 727 14.40 36.59 -4.93
N GLU A 728 14.34 35.86 -3.81
CA GLU A 728 15.00 36.27 -2.56
C GLU A 728 16.55 36.21 -2.64
N TRP A 729 17.12 35.53 -3.66
CA TRP A 729 18.56 35.30 -3.80
C TRP A 729 19.17 35.70 -5.14
N ILE A 730 18.39 36.16 -6.13
CA ILE A 730 18.93 36.77 -7.34
C ILE A 730 19.38 38.20 -6.99
N PRO A 731 20.68 38.52 -7.00
CA PRO A 731 21.08 39.91 -6.87
C PRO A 731 20.56 40.65 -8.11
N LYS A 732 19.84 41.76 -7.90
CA LYS A 732 19.43 42.69 -8.94
C LYS A 732 20.68 43.20 -9.66
N PHE A 733 21.06 42.57 -10.76
CA PHE A 733 22.10 43.06 -11.65
C PHE A 733 21.43 43.64 -12.90
N ASP A 734 21.56 44.96 -13.04
CA ASP A 734 21.18 45.69 -14.25
C ASP A 734 21.97 45.15 -15.45
N PRO A 735 21.31 44.78 -16.55
CA PRO A 735 22.01 44.37 -17.76
C PRO A 735 22.59 45.61 -18.45
N THR A 736 23.92 45.74 -18.44
CA THR A 736 24.62 46.61 -19.40
C THR A 736 24.42 46.05 -20.81
N SER A 737 23.71 46.81 -21.64
CA SER A 737 23.48 46.54 -23.05
C SER A 737 24.79 46.53 -23.84
N VAL A 738 25.10 45.43 -24.53
CA VAL A 738 26.09 45.40 -25.62
C VAL A 738 25.39 44.87 -26.87
N PRO A 739 25.56 45.48 -28.07
CA PRO A 739 24.87 45.07 -29.29
C PRO A 739 25.53 43.82 -29.89
N TYR A 740 24.73 42.83 -30.25
CA TYR A 740 25.17 41.61 -30.94
C TYR A 740 24.96 41.77 -32.46
N ASP A 741 25.98 41.45 -33.26
CA ASP A 741 25.95 41.47 -34.72
C ASP A 741 25.72 40.06 -35.26
N ASP A 742 24.86 39.98 -36.28
CA ASP A 742 24.15 38.79 -36.70
C ASP A 742 24.71 38.32 -38.05
N LYS A 743 25.53 37.25 -38.05
CA LYS A 743 25.95 36.47 -39.23
C LYS A 743 26.77 35.26 -38.81
N ASP A 744 26.10 34.12 -38.71
CA ASP A 744 26.49 32.83 -39.29
C ASP A 744 25.83 31.68 -38.51
N GLN A 745 24.69 31.18 -38.98
CA GLN A 745 24.09 29.93 -38.52
C GLN A 745 24.05 28.89 -39.65
N PRO A 746 24.58 27.66 -39.45
CA PRO A 746 24.34 26.55 -40.36
C PRO A 746 23.00 25.86 -40.06
N LYS A 747 22.27 25.47 -41.11
CA LYS A 747 20.93 24.84 -41.06
C LYS A 747 20.98 23.38 -40.52
N PRO A 748 20.02 22.94 -39.67
CA PRO A 748 19.93 21.55 -39.22
C PRO A 748 19.27 20.61 -40.24
N ASN A 749 19.69 19.34 -40.22
CA ASN A 749 19.25 18.23 -41.06
C ASN A 749 17.96 17.58 -40.49
N PRO A 750 16.93 17.19 -41.28
CA PRO A 750 15.58 16.98 -40.77
C PRO A 750 15.16 15.51 -40.50
N ASN A 751 16.04 14.62 -40.05
CA ASN A 751 15.65 13.24 -39.75
C ASN A 751 16.15 12.75 -38.39
N ILE A 752 15.37 12.99 -37.34
CA ILE A 752 15.47 12.28 -36.05
C ILE A 752 14.06 11.85 -35.66
N LYS A 753 13.84 10.54 -35.51
CA LYS A 753 12.61 9.97 -34.93
C LYS A 753 12.78 9.91 -33.42
N PHE A 754 11.81 10.45 -32.68
CA PHE A 754 11.78 10.41 -31.22
C PHE A 754 11.49 8.98 -30.72
N ASP A 755 12.29 8.56 -29.73
CA ASP A 755 12.27 7.25 -29.07
C ASP A 755 10.99 7.00 -28.23
N GLU A 756 10.57 5.74 -28.11
CA GLU A 756 9.32 5.28 -27.49
C GLU A 756 9.32 5.31 -25.94
N ASN A 757 10.26 6.02 -25.31
CA ASN A 757 10.39 6.09 -23.84
C ASN A 757 9.71 7.31 -23.18
N ILE A 758 8.91 8.09 -23.93
CA ILE A 758 8.18 9.24 -23.41
C ILE A 758 6.88 8.77 -22.76
N ARG A 759 6.80 8.89 -21.43
CA ARG A 759 5.58 8.69 -20.66
C ARG A 759 5.10 10.01 -20.08
N SER A 760 3.93 10.48 -20.47
CA SER A 760 3.22 11.58 -19.80
C SER A 760 2.14 11.02 -18.87
N ASP A 761 2.55 10.41 -17.76
CA ASP A 761 1.61 9.98 -16.72
C ASP A 761 1.70 10.94 -15.52
N ASP A 762 1.30 12.20 -15.70
CA ASP A 762 1.19 13.18 -14.61
C ASP A 762 -0.18 13.85 -14.60
N ASN A 763 -1.13 13.19 -13.94
CA ASN A 763 -2.20 13.88 -13.22
C ASN A 763 -2.29 13.21 -11.85
N LEU A 764 -1.42 13.65 -10.93
CA LEU A 764 -1.46 13.25 -9.53
C LEU A 764 -1.48 14.51 -8.66
N THR A 765 -2.65 14.83 -8.14
CA THR A 765 -2.93 15.88 -7.14
C THR A 765 -2.89 15.30 -5.72
N LEU A 766 -2.97 16.14 -4.69
CA LEU A 766 -3.08 15.71 -3.29
C LEU A 766 -4.24 14.72 -3.04
N ALA A 767 -5.29 14.80 -3.84
CA ALA A 767 -6.41 13.86 -3.81
C ALA A 767 -5.98 12.42 -4.15
N ASP A 768 -4.89 12.23 -4.91
CA ASP A 768 -4.46 10.91 -5.37
C ASP A 768 -3.67 10.11 -4.32
N ARG A 769 -3.06 10.80 -3.33
CA ARG A 769 -2.45 10.11 -2.17
C ARG A 769 -3.52 9.40 -1.34
N ASP A 770 -4.64 10.08 -1.06
CA ASP A 770 -5.77 9.47 -0.36
C ASP A 770 -6.52 8.47 -1.24
N LYS A 771 -6.55 8.67 -2.56
CA LYS A 771 -7.18 7.74 -3.51
C LYS A 771 -6.43 6.42 -3.65
N GLU A 772 -5.09 6.42 -3.72
CA GLU A 772 -4.29 5.17 -3.74
C GLU A 772 -4.47 4.37 -2.44
N LEU A 773 -4.58 5.08 -1.32
CA LEU A 773 -4.79 4.47 0.01
C LEU A 773 -6.23 4.00 0.23
N GLU A 774 -7.21 4.75 -0.27
CA GLU A 774 -8.61 4.35 -0.31
C GLU A 774 -8.80 3.13 -1.23
N LEU A 775 -8.07 3.06 -2.36
CA LEU A 775 -8.00 1.87 -3.22
C LEU A 775 -7.40 0.64 -2.50
N GLU A 776 -6.41 0.84 -1.62
CA GLU A 776 -5.86 -0.25 -0.79
C GLU A 776 -6.89 -0.75 0.22
N LEU A 777 -7.67 0.16 0.82
CA LEU A 777 -8.74 -0.14 1.79
C LEU A 777 -10.03 -0.66 1.13
N TYR A 778 -10.35 -0.31 -0.11
CA TYR A 778 -11.57 -0.76 -0.82
C TYR A 778 -11.63 -2.28 -0.97
N ARG A 779 -10.47 -2.93 -1.09
CA ARG A 779 -10.38 -4.41 -1.06
C ARG A 779 -10.91 -5.01 0.25
N TYR A 780 -10.93 -4.23 1.31
CA TYR A 780 -11.37 -4.64 2.64
C TYR A 780 -12.74 -4.06 3.03
N ILE A 781 -13.03 -2.81 2.67
CA ILE A 781 -14.24 -2.08 3.08
C ILE A 781 -15.43 -2.27 2.11
N GLY A 782 -15.15 -2.61 0.84
CA GLY A 782 -16.15 -2.66 -0.24
C GLY A 782 -16.11 -1.40 -1.13
N THR A 783 -16.48 -1.54 -2.40
CA THR A 783 -16.38 -0.49 -3.42
C THR A 783 -17.58 0.47 -3.36
N LEU A 784 -17.35 1.77 -3.61
CA LEU A 784 -18.43 2.68 -4.02
C LEU A 784 -18.80 2.34 -5.46
N ASN A 785 -20.08 2.25 -5.77
CA ASN A 785 -20.53 2.24 -7.15
C ASN A 785 -20.56 3.68 -7.65
N GLU A 786 -19.41 4.19 -8.07
CA GLU A 786 -19.37 5.41 -8.88
C GLU A 786 -19.44 5.00 -10.36
N ASN A 787 -20.38 5.62 -11.08
CA ASN A 787 -20.80 5.40 -12.47
C ASN A 787 -21.93 4.38 -12.70
N LYS A 788 -23.16 4.77 -12.32
CA LYS A 788 -24.33 4.50 -13.17
C LYS A 788 -24.53 5.69 -14.11
N THR A 789 -23.72 5.79 -15.15
CA THR A 789 -24.24 6.30 -16.42
C THR A 789 -25.00 5.15 -17.06
N ALA A 790 -26.29 5.37 -17.31
CA ALA A 790 -27.22 4.37 -17.80
C ALA A 790 -26.83 3.89 -19.21
N SER A 791 -26.22 2.70 -19.31
CA SER A 791 -26.45 1.70 -20.36
C SER A 791 -25.62 0.44 -20.07
N ASP A 792 -26.20 -0.71 -20.40
CA ASP A 792 -25.66 -2.09 -20.33
C ASP A 792 -25.80 -2.84 -19.00
N SER A 793 -27.04 -3.25 -18.75
CA SER A 793 -27.37 -4.44 -17.97
C SER A 793 -26.88 -5.72 -18.69
N GLY A 794 -25.81 -6.32 -18.18
CA GLY A 794 -25.33 -7.63 -18.62
C GLY A 794 -24.49 -8.30 -17.53
N SER A 795 -25.09 -9.26 -16.82
CA SER A 795 -24.50 -10.22 -15.87
C SER A 795 -22.98 -10.39 -15.97
N LYS A 796 -22.24 -9.99 -14.92
CA LYS A 796 -20.88 -10.48 -14.64
C LYS A 796 -20.87 -11.19 -13.30
N THR A 797 -20.97 -12.51 -13.36
CA THR A 797 -20.58 -13.46 -12.33
C THR A 797 -19.08 -13.31 -12.03
N ALA A 798 -18.75 -13.26 -10.74
CA ALA A 798 -17.39 -13.21 -10.24
C ALA A 798 -16.63 -14.50 -10.58
N SER A 799 -15.50 -14.38 -11.25
CA SER A 799 -14.58 -15.48 -11.53
C SER A 799 -13.71 -15.78 -10.30
N ASP A 800 -14.21 -16.68 -9.45
CA ASP A 800 -13.40 -17.38 -8.44
C ASP A 800 -12.51 -18.42 -9.14
N SER A 801 -11.26 -18.07 -9.45
CA SER A 801 -10.27 -19.05 -9.91
C SER A 801 -9.68 -19.80 -8.69
N GLY A 802 -10.45 -20.75 -8.17
CA GLY A 802 -10.04 -21.71 -7.15
C GLY A 802 -10.23 -23.13 -7.64
N SER A 803 -9.44 -23.58 -8.62
CA SER A 803 -9.47 -24.98 -9.06
C SER A 803 -8.88 -25.88 -7.97
N LYS A 804 -9.78 -26.58 -7.27
CA LYS A 804 -9.49 -27.84 -6.58
C LYS A 804 -9.79 -28.97 -7.55
N THR A 805 -8.79 -29.75 -7.93
CA THR A 805 -9.01 -31.13 -8.36
C THR A 805 -8.12 -32.04 -7.53
N ALA A 806 -8.79 -32.91 -6.76
CA ALA A 806 -8.20 -34.06 -6.12
C ALA A 806 -7.99 -35.14 -7.19
N SER A 807 -6.80 -35.71 -7.18
CA SER A 807 -6.41 -36.90 -7.93
C SER A 807 -6.95 -38.15 -7.23
N ASP A 808 -7.67 -39.00 -7.95
CA ASP A 808 -7.71 -40.43 -7.66
C ASP A 808 -7.47 -41.23 -8.96
N SER A 809 -6.73 -42.30 -8.77
CA SER A 809 -5.99 -43.12 -9.73
C SER A 809 -6.85 -44.07 -10.57
N GLY A 810 -6.43 -44.32 -11.82
CA GLY A 810 -6.90 -45.46 -12.62
C GLY A 810 -6.28 -45.52 -14.02
N SER A 811 -5.25 -46.33 -14.18
CA SER A 811 -4.50 -46.61 -15.42
C SER A 811 -5.33 -47.30 -16.50
N LYS A 812 -5.18 -46.89 -17.78
CA LYS A 812 -4.77 -47.74 -18.94
C LYS A 812 -4.83 -47.00 -20.30
N THR A 813 -3.68 -47.00 -20.99
CA THR A 813 -3.40 -47.14 -22.46
C THR A 813 -4.62 -47.30 -23.41
N ALA A 814 -4.72 -46.77 -24.64
CA ALA A 814 -3.72 -46.45 -25.67
C ALA A 814 -4.29 -45.55 -26.81
N SER A 815 -3.37 -44.84 -27.49
CA SER A 815 -3.21 -44.59 -28.94
C SER A 815 -4.31 -43.99 -29.85
N ASN A 816 -3.85 -42.94 -30.56
CA ASN A 816 -3.99 -42.61 -32.00
C ASN A 816 -5.01 -41.55 -32.48
N SER A 817 -4.41 -40.56 -33.19
CA SER A 817 -4.90 -39.74 -34.31
C SER A 817 -6.20 -38.96 -34.11
N GLY A 818 -6.29 -37.65 -34.33
CA GLY A 818 -5.67 -36.87 -35.39
C GLY A 818 -6.77 -36.28 -36.29
N SER A 819 -6.89 -34.95 -36.25
CA SER A 819 -7.47 -34.06 -37.27
C SER A 819 -9.00 -33.90 -37.42
N LYS A 820 -9.42 -32.69 -37.04
CA LYS A 820 -10.17 -31.66 -37.81
C LYS A 820 -11.58 -31.93 -38.38
N THR A 821 -12.36 -30.86 -38.17
CA THR A 821 -13.41 -30.21 -38.99
C THR A 821 -14.89 -30.63 -38.87
N ALA A 822 -15.64 -29.64 -38.36
CA ALA A 822 -16.86 -29.02 -38.94
C ALA A 822 -18.25 -29.59 -38.64
N PHE A 823 -18.99 -28.75 -37.90
CA PHE A 823 -20.37 -28.28 -38.10
C PHE A 823 -21.58 -29.23 -38.22
N ASN A 824 -22.59 -28.81 -37.45
CA ASN A 824 -24.04 -28.80 -37.71
C ASN A 824 -24.95 -29.91 -37.17
N SER A 825 -25.78 -29.45 -36.21
CA SER A 825 -27.24 -29.49 -36.22
C SER A 825 -28.00 -30.77 -35.83
N GLY A 826 -29.08 -30.54 -35.05
CA GLY A 826 -30.21 -31.45 -34.86
C GLY A 826 -30.10 -32.32 -33.62
N SER A 827 -30.77 -32.05 -32.49
CA SER A 827 -32.23 -32.17 -32.31
C SER A 827 -32.70 -33.52 -32.85
N LYS A 828 -33.18 -34.49 -32.06
CA LYS A 828 -34.33 -34.40 -31.14
C LYS A 828 -34.55 -35.78 -30.50
N THR A 829 -34.96 -35.80 -29.21
CA THR A 829 -35.96 -36.68 -28.54
C THR A 829 -35.85 -38.21 -28.68
N ALA A 830 -36.15 -39.09 -27.73
CA ALA A 830 -36.70 -39.17 -26.36
C ALA A 830 -36.32 -40.61 -25.88
N SER A 831 -36.37 -41.06 -24.62
CA SER A 831 -37.51 -41.09 -23.72
C SER A 831 -37.10 -41.68 -22.35
N ASN A 832 -37.94 -41.36 -21.37
CA ASN A 832 -37.88 -41.57 -19.93
C ASN A 832 -37.88 -43.04 -19.45
N SER A 833 -37.23 -43.25 -18.29
CA SER A 833 -37.85 -43.79 -17.06
C SER A 833 -36.86 -43.57 -15.89
N GLY A 834 -37.22 -43.13 -14.68
CA GLY A 834 -38.48 -42.72 -14.11
C GLY A 834 -38.29 -42.12 -12.70
N SER A 835 -39.32 -41.40 -12.27
CA SER A 835 -39.75 -41.12 -10.89
C SER A 835 -38.86 -40.30 -9.94
N LYS A 836 -39.19 -39.00 -9.81
CA LYS A 836 -39.38 -38.37 -8.50
C LYS A 836 -40.63 -37.50 -8.51
N THR A 837 -41.47 -37.79 -7.53
CA THR A 837 -42.78 -37.26 -7.23
C THR A 837 -42.77 -35.77 -6.85
N GLU A 838 -43.80 -35.08 -7.34
CA GLU A 838 -44.24 -33.70 -7.06
C GLU A 838 -44.61 -33.44 -5.60
N LEU A 839 -44.68 -32.16 -5.23
CA LEU A 839 -45.89 -31.42 -4.80
C LEU A 839 -45.48 -29.92 -4.78
N ALA A 840 -45.76 -29.13 -5.83
CA ALA A 840 -47.02 -28.47 -6.19
C ALA A 840 -47.39 -27.27 -5.28
N PHE A 841 -47.36 -26.06 -5.84
CA PHE A 841 -48.39 -25.05 -5.60
C PHE A 841 -48.61 -24.21 -6.87
N ASP A 842 -49.89 -24.05 -7.16
CA ASP A 842 -50.51 -23.58 -8.39
C ASP A 842 -50.20 -22.13 -8.79
N GLU A 843 -49.96 -21.98 -10.09
CA GLU A 843 -50.01 -20.74 -10.85
C GLU A 843 -51.45 -20.48 -11.29
N LYS A 844 -52.27 -19.76 -10.50
CA LYS A 844 -53.41 -18.94 -10.98
C LYS A 844 -53.85 -17.88 -9.95
N VAL A 845 -53.11 -16.77 -9.82
CA VAL A 845 -53.69 -15.46 -9.43
C VAL A 845 -52.97 -14.37 -10.24
N LYS A 846 -53.74 -13.50 -10.91
CA LYS A 846 -53.27 -12.33 -11.67
C LYS A 846 -52.50 -11.36 -10.78
N PRO A 847 -51.48 -10.64 -11.29
CA PRO A 847 -50.79 -9.60 -10.53
C PRO A 847 -51.64 -8.31 -10.50
N SER A 848 -52.37 -8.09 -9.41
CA SER A 848 -52.50 -6.73 -8.88
C SER A 848 -51.33 -6.51 -7.91
N ASP A 849 -50.90 -5.27 -7.74
CA ASP A 849 -49.94 -4.74 -6.74
C ASP A 849 -48.72 -4.03 -7.37
N THR A 850 -48.59 -4.03 -8.71
CA THR A 850 -47.70 -3.10 -9.44
C THR A 850 -48.20 -1.65 -9.45
N GLU A 851 -49.42 -1.39 -8.96
CA GLU A 851 -50.00 -0.04 -8.83
C GLU A 851 -49.82 0.56 -7.42
N GLU A 852 -49.63 -0.24 -6.35
CA GLU A 852 -49.36 0.33 -5.01
C GLU A 852 -47.92 0.86 -4.87
N ILE A 853 -46.94 0.23 -5.55
CA ILE A 853 -45.54 0.70 -5.53
C ILE A 853 -45.35 1.95 -6.40
N LYS A 854 -46.14 2.11 -7.48
CA LYS A 854 -46.12 3.33 -8.30
C LYS A 854 -46.82 4.49 -7.61
N THR A 855 -47.87 4.23 -6.84
CA THR A 855 -48.60 5.28 -6.12
C THR A 855 -47.78 5.84 -4.96
N ALA A 856 -47.10 4.98 -4.18
CA ALA A 856 -46.20 5.43 -3.11
C ALA A 856 -44.97 6.21 -3.63
N SER A 857 -44.47 5.87 -4.83
CA SER A 857 -43.34 6.57 -5.45
C SER A 857 -43.74 7.91 -6.08
N LYS A 858 -44.99 8.05 -6.58
CA LYS A 858 -45.55 9.32 -7.06
C LYS A 858 -45.90 10.28 -5.92
N GLU A 859 -46.37 9.78 -4.79
CA GLU A 859 -46.72 10.59 -3.62
C GLU A 859 -45.49 11.16 -2.91
N TYR A 860 -44.35 10.43 -2.94
CA TYR A 860 -43.06 10.93 -2.46
C TYR A 860 -42.43 11.97 -3.41
N LEU A 861 -42.59 11.80 -4.73
CA LEU A 861 -42.11 12.77 -5.73
C LEU A 861 -42.93 14.06 -5.78
N ASN A 862 -44.25 14.01 -5.51
CA ASN A 862 -45.10 15.20 -5.46
C ASN A 862 -44.92 16.03 -4.16
N ARG A 863 -44.37 15.44 -3.10
CA ARG A 863 -43.99 16.18 -1.87
C ARG A 863 -42.64 16.87 -1.97
N LEU A 864 -41.82 16.51 -2.95
CA LEU A 864 -40.52 17.15 -3.23
C LEU A 864 -40.60 18.23 -4.34
N SER A 865 -41.77 18.44 -4.94
CA SER A 865 -42.00 19.40 -6.04
C SER A 865 -42.95 20.54 -5.70
N THR A 866 -43.27 20.73 -4.41
CA THR A 866 -44.12 21.86 -3.92
C THR A 866 -43.38 22.85 -3.01
N GLU A 867 -42.06 22.70 -2.85
CA GLU A 867 -41.18 23.77 -2.38
C GLU A 867 -40.11 23.94 -3.46
N ASP A 868 -39.89 25.18 -3.88
CA ASP A 868 -39.06 25.62 -5.02
C ASP A 868 -39.75 25.53 -6.40
N ASN A 869 -40.66 26.47 -6.65
CA ASN A 869 -40.60 27.41 -7.79
C ASN A 869 -41.85 28.30 -7.81
N ASN A 870 -41.70 29.55 -7.38
CA ASN A 870 -42.48 30.68 -7.91
C ASN A 870 -41.47 31.75 -8.33
N ASP A 871 -41.17 31.68 -9.63
CA ASP A 871 -40.96 32.73 -10.62
C ASP A 871 -40.06 33.95 -10.36
N ASP A 872 -39.10 34.06 -11.29
CA ASP A 872 -38.50 35.29 -11.80
C ASP A 872 -39.58 36.29 -12.28
N ASP A 873 -39.47 37.57 -11.95
CA ASP A 873 -39.36 38.63 -12.98
C ASP A 873 -38.85 39.97 -12.40
N GLU A 874 -38.14 40.71 -13.25
CA GLU A 874 -37.43 41.95 -12.96
C GLU A 874 -38.35 43.16 -12.70
N THR A 875 -37.90 44.08 -11.82
CA THR A 875 -37.65 45.53 -12.05
C THR A 875 -38.06 46.48 -10.91
N LYS A 876 -37.07 47.30 -10.51
CA LYS A 876 -37.11 48.69 -9.97
C LYS A 876 -38.09 49.05 -8.82
N GLY A 877 -37.52 49.55 -7.72
CA GLY A 877 -38.19 50.56 -6.88
C GLY A 877 -37.75 50.71 -5.42
N SER A 878 -36.66 51.47 -5.19
CA SER A 878 -36.53 52.54 -4.17
C SER A 878 -37.51 52.65 -2.98
N TYR A 879 -36.94 52.58 -1.76
CA TYR A 879 -37.19 53.35 -0.52
C TYR A 879 -38.54 53.30 0.25
N THR A 880 -38.40 53.45 1.59
CA THR A 880 -39.37 53.80 2.67
C THR A 880 -40.28 52.68 3.18
N ASN A 881 -40.73 52.58 4.43
CA ASN A 881 -40.42 53.05 5.80
C ASN A 881 -41.45 52.33 6.70
N GLU A 882 -41.11 52.11 7.99
CA GLU A 882 -42.07 52.05 9.14
C GLU A 882 -43.09 50.87 9.15
N GLU A 883 -43.55 50.27 10.25
CA GLU A 883 -43.54 50.55 11.68
C GLU A 883 -44.01 49.27 12.43
N ASP A 884 -43.50 49.09 13.65
CA ASP A 884 -44.18 48.62 14.86
C ASP A 884 -44.92 47.26 14.92
N ASN A 885 -44.39 46.34 15.75
CA ASN A 885 -44.82 46.24 17.16
C ASN A 885 -44.21 45.00 17.85
N ALA A 886 -43.40 45.25 18.88
CA ALA A 886 -43.19 44.34 20.01
C ALA A 886 -43.87 44.96 21.24
N PRO A 887 -44.33 44.18 22.23
CA PRO A 887 -43.53 44.04 23.47
C PRO A 887 -43.58 42.60 24.06
N ALA A 888 -42.48 42.02 24.52
CA ALA A 888 -41.79 42.20 25.81
C ALA A 888 -42.52 41.56 27.02
N SER A 889 -41.86 40.60 27.69
CA SER A 889 -41.46 40.71 29.12
C SER A 889 -40.98 39.36 29.70
N GLU A 890 -39.72 39.31 30.14
CA GLU A 890 -39.29 38.49 31.29
C GLU A 890 -39.88 39.09 32.60
N PRO A 891 -39.88 38.36 33.74
CA PRO A 891 -38.73 38.50 34.66
C PRO A 891 -38.39 37.29 35.58
N TYR A 892 -37.10 37.16 35.87
CA TYR A 892 -36.41 36.94 37.17
C TYR A 892 -36.79 35.91 38.26
N THR A 893 -35.68 35.37 38.81
CA THR A 893 -35.31 35.02 40.21
C THR A 893 -35.77 33.73 40.90
N ASP A 894 -34.78 32.84 41.07
CA ASP A 894 -34.13 32.40 42.32
C ASP A 894 -34.86 31.61 43.44
N GLU A 895 -34.06 30.64 43.93
CA GLU A 895 -33.96 30.08 45.29
C GLU A 895 -34.84 28.88 45.73
N ASP A 896 -34.14 27.74 45.76
CA ASP A 896 -33.89 26.88 46.93
C ASP A 896 -34.88 25.78 47.39
N LYS A 897 -34.26 24.58 47.51
CA LYS A 897 -34.41 23.51 48.53
C LYS A 897 -35.59 22.50 48.50
N ASN A 898 -35.16 21.26 48.22
CA ASN A 898 -35.39 20.01 48.97
C ASN A 898 -36.68 19.20 48.79
N LEU A 899 -36.45 17.87 48.76
CA LEU A 899 -37.38 16.73 48.93
C LEU A 899 -38.30 16.50 47.71
N LEU A 900 -38.15 15.44 46.90
CA LEU A 900 -38.03 14.01 47.21
C LEU A 900 -37.58 13.23 45.96
#